data_AF-A0A5N8W5X6-F1
#
_entry.id   AF-A0A5N8W5X6-F1
#
_cell.length_a   1.000
_cell.length_b   1.000
_cell.length_c   1.000
_cell.angle_alpha   90.00
_cell.angle_beta   90.00
_cell.angle_gamma   90.00
#
_symmetry.space_group_name_H-M   'P 1'
#
loop_
_entity.id
_entity.type
_entity.pdbx_description
1 polymer ?
#
loop_
_entity_poly.entity_id
_entity_poly.type
_entity_poly.pdbx_seq_one_letter_code
_entity_poly.pdbx_strand_id
1 'polypeptide(L)'
;MAAGAALSLPAAPASADAPADADAARGRPPVVRDLTRTAGQWARFLKDQDLLWQRVPRSWTEGPFLGDGRLGSIVYVPGDGRGVRFEVQHSEVQDHRPEMGGTLYGLARLPLGYLTLDTVGTVTGVDWRLGLWNAELSGTVTTTAGEIALTALVHSTRSVLMVRLVPSAGEQGATWTFHPADAISPRQFTNPLDSYVHNPAPETRQNGDTHLAVQQLLAGGQHVTAYREVKRAKDRWLYCTVTHSHPRRTAEKAAITRLADAVAAPPNVRVRTHRAWWHAYYPKSFVSLPDGRLQSFYWIQLYKIASATRRDAPVMATSGPWLQPGGWPGVWWNLNVQLEYWLIHGSNHLELDAVTRTLDENRQHLIESVPAAYRHDSAGVVRATDQFCQVGTLRVPGDRDPEVGNLTWALHNVWLSYRHTMDIKILRDVLFPLLRRAVNFYLHFLQPGPDGKLHLPPTFSPEYGGTAPDCNYDLALLRWGCTTLIDSARVLGVDDPLLPRWHEVLRTLVDYPVDANGFMIGAGVPFAKSHRHYSHMLSVYPLYLVNWEQPERRELIETSLNHWIGFTGALQGYSFTGAASIAAQMGRGDQSLGYLKDLLAQGFIQANTMYREGGGPVIETPLSADQSLHDMLVQSWGDTIRIFPAVPRAWDAVTVRDFRTQGAFLVTAVRREGATRWIRIRSLAGAPCRVRHGIDGPLTVRGAKWHDAGNGVVELELAAGREALLLAAGVRDLVVEPVEVSGDWRAWGLPALPPPGRTAPVDLTAHFDSDGISTHENTQDGDFDGTGRTYPAEELPAAGPLTFEGVRYTFPSYADGALDNVTAKGQTIPVPPGRYAKVRVLGACSYGALKTTLTATYTDGSTQEVELAMSDWAGTAPASGSEVVRCTHRHGRSGPDTLQVALFQTAVTVDQARELRSLTLPDTTKPALHLFALSVEEPR
;
A
#
# COMPACT_ATOMS: atom_id res chain seq x y z
N MET A 1 16.59 63.94 56.29
CA MET A 1 17.71 63.26 56.99
C MET A 1 17.51 61.77 56.73
N ALA A 2 18.25 61.17 55.78
CA ALA A 2 19.58 60.56 55.97
C ALA A 2 19.52 59.45 57.04
N ALA A 3 20.00 58.21 56.89
CA ALA A 3 20.78 57.45 55.90
C ALA A 3 20.42 55.95 56.17
N GLY A 4 20.56 54.95 55.30
CA GLY A 4 21.76 54.51 54.59
C GLY A 4 22.56 53.49 55.42
N ALA A 5 22.45 52.19 55.11
CA ALA A 5 23.51 51.20 55.31
C ALA A 5 23.20 49.90 54.52
N ALA A 6 24.17 49.50 53.71
CA ALA A 6 24.17 48.34 52.82
C ALA A 6 24.85 47.13 53.46
N LEU A 7 24.56 45.92 52.96
CA LEU A 7 25.48 44.78 52.97
C LEU A 7 25.22 43.88 51.74
N SER A 8 26.32 43.37 51.22
CA SER A 8 26.61 42.88 49.87
C SER A 8 26.39 41.37 49.65
N LEU A 9 26.14 40.96 48.41
CA LEU A 9 26.33 39.59 47.89
C LEU A 9 26.98 39.64 46.47
N PRO A 10 27.66 38.57 46.02
CA PRO A 10 28.89 38.66 45.22
C PRO A 10 28.68 38.75 43.69
N ALA A 11 29.74 39.17 43.02
CA ALA A 11 29.86 39.37 41.58
C ALA A 11 29.74 38.06 40.77
N ALA A 12 28.94 38.11 39.71
CA ALA A 12 28.92 37.13 38.63
C ALA A 12 29.99 37.50 37.57
N PRO A 13 30.61 36.52 36.89
CA PRO A 13 31.65 36.76 35.91
C PRO A 13 31.09 37.41 34.63
N ALA A 14 31.95 38.23 34.01
CA ALA A 14 31.67 39.01 32.81
C ALA A 14 31.12 38.17 31.65
N SER A 15 29.94 38.57 31.16
CA SER A 15 29.42 38.16 29.87
C SER A 15 30.33 38.74 28.77
N ALA A 16 30.96 37.87 27.99
CA ALA A 16 31.57 38.25 26.73
C ALA A 16 30.49 38.74 25.75
N ASP A 17 30.82 39.79 25.02
CA ASP A 17 29.98 40.55 24.11
C ASP A 17 29.15 39.68 23.14
N ALA A 18 27.82 39.80 23.23
CA ALA A 18 26.94 39.53 22.11
C ALA A 18 26.87 40.81 21.27
N PRO A 19 27.17 40.78 19.96
CA PRO A 19 27.05 41.98 19.15
C PRO A 19 25.58 42.38 19.06
N ALA A 20 25.33 43.63 19.45
CA ALA A 20 24.09 44.33 19.18
C ALA A 20 23.89 44.43 17.67
N ASP A 21 22.92 43.68 17.16
CA ASP A 21 22.32 43.97 15.85
C ASP A 21 20.79 43.94 16.00
N ALA A 22 20.31 44.92 16.78
CA ALA A 22 18.90 45.12 17.09
C ALA A 22 18.18 46.07 16.11
N ASP A 23 18.78 46.43 14.96
CA ASP A 23 18.22 47.50 14.10
C ASP A 23 18.07 47.18 12.61
N ALA A 24 17.87 45.91 12.25
CA ALA A 24 17.54 45.49 10.88
C ALA A 24 16.19 44.74 10.77
N ALA A 25 15.11 45.29 11.36
CA ALA A 25 13.79 44.62 11.37
C ALA A 25 12.59 45.52 11.00
N ARG A 26 12.75 46.46 10.05
CA ARG A 26 11.62 47.21 9.45
C ARG A 26 11.43 47.00 7.94
N GLY A 27 12.05 45.96 7.36
CA GLY A 27 11.71 45.49 6.01
C GLY A 27 10.42 44.69 6.03
N ARG A 28 9.57 44.81 5.00
CA ARG A 28 8.41 43.90 4.81
C ARG A 28 8.87 42.44 4.97
N PRO A 29 8.11 41.58 5.68
CA PRO A 29 8.46 40.17 5.78
C PRO A 29 8.60 39.58 4.37
N PRO A 30 9.62 38.75 4.10
CA PRO A 30 9.82 38.15 2.79
C PRO A 30 8.59 37.32 2.45
N VAL A 31 8.02 37.58 1.27
CA VAL A 31 6.79 36.93 0.82
C VAL A 31 7.16 35.58 0.21
N VAL A 32 6.61 34.48 0.77
CA VAL A 32 6.73 33.16 0.16
C VAL A 32 5.92 33.14 -1.14
N ARG A 33 6.61 32.98 -2.27
CA ARG A 33 5.99 32.78 -3.59
C ARG A 33 5.69 31.31 -3.78
N ASP A 34 4.41 30.97 -3.80
CA ASP A 34 3.96 29.58 -3.88
C ASP A 34 3.39 29.25 -5.26
N LEU A 35 4.13 28.46 -6.04
CA LEU A 35 3.77 28.02 -7.38
C LEU A 35 2.97 26.71 -7.39
N THR A 36 2.38 26.34 -6.24
CA THR A 36 1.61 25.11 -6.02
C THR A 36 0.21 25.40 -5.45
N ARG A 37 -0.39 26.56 -5.74
CA ARG A 37 -1.69 26.98 -5.16
C ARG A 37 -2.87 26.94 -6.10
N THR A 38 -2.66 27.24 -7.38
CA THR A 38 -3.79 27.36 -8.30
C THR A 38 -4.24 25.99 -8.79
N ALA A 39 -5.53 25.85 -9.09
CA ALA A 39 -6.07 24.62 -9.68
C ALA A 39 -5.34 24.23 -10.98
N GLY A 40 -4.90 25.20 -11.79
CA GLY A 40 -4.14 24.92 -13.01
C GLY A 40 -2.73 24.38 -12.75
N GLN A 41 -2.06 24.82 -11.69
CA GLN A 41 -0.76 24.27 -11.27
C GLN A 41 -0.92 22.83 -10.76
N TRP A 42 -1.92 22.58 -9.91
CA TRP A 42 -2.24 21.25 -9.42
C TRP A 42 -2.62 20.29 -10.54
N ALA A 43 -3.48 20.71 -11.46
CA ALA A 43 -3.86 19.90 -12.60
C ALA A 43 -2.66 19.52 -13.46
N ARG A 44 -1.71 20.43 -13.71
CA ARG A 44 -0.49 20.13 -14.46
C ARG A 44 0.42 19.15 -13.70
N PHE A 45 0.69 19.43 -12.44
CA PHE A 45 1.59 18.62 -11.63
C PHE A 45 1.07 17.18 -11.43
N LEU A 46 -0.20 17.02 -11.06
CA LEU A 46 -0.80 15.69 -10.85
C LEU A 46 -1.01 14.92 -12.15
N LYS A 47 -1.20 15.62 -13.29
CA LYS A 47 -1.27 14.97 -14.61
C LYS A 47 -0.02 14.15 -14.92
N ASP A 48 1.14 14.61 -14.47
CA ASP A 48 2.40 13.90 -14.63
C ASP A 48 2.48 12.68 -13.70
N GLN A 49 1.63 12.61 -12.66
CA GLN A 49 1.58 11.48 -11.72
C GLN A 49 0.49 10.45 -12.05
N ASP A 50 -0.32 10.72 -13.08
CA ASP A 50 -1.44 9.86 -13.50
C ASP A 50 -0.97 8.45 -13.88
N LEU A 51 -1.84 7.46 -13.65
CA LEU A 51 -1.64 6.11 -14.18
C LEU A 51 -2.19 6.01 -15.61
N LEU A 52 -1.48 5.26 -16.46
CA LEU A 52 -1.79 5.11 -17.89
C LEU A 52 -1.98 3.64 -18.25
N TRP A 53 -2.97 3.35 -19.10
CA TRP A 53 -3.18 2.04 -19.71
C TRP A 53 -3.28 2.20 -21.21
N GLN A 54 -2.22 1.81 -21.91
CA GLN A 54 -2.16 1.73 -23.37
C GLN A 54 -1.94 0.28 -23.83
N ARG A 55 -1.96 -0.65 -22.86
CA ARG A 55 -2.11 -2.08 -23.02
C ARG A 55 -3.30 -2.52 -22.17
N VAL A 56 -4.02 -3.53 -22.65
CA VAL A 56 -5.26 -4.02 -22.04
C VAL A 56 -4.97 -4.62 -20.66
N PRO A 57 -5.51 -4.08 -19.55
CA PRO A 57 -5.42 -4.74 -18.25
C PRO A 57 -6.32 -5.96 -18.22
N ARG A 58 -5.78 -7.10 -17.78
CA ARG A 58 -6.45 -8.41 -17.82
C ARG A 58 -6.97 -8.91 -16.48
N SER A 59 -6.51 -8.29 -15.39
CA SER A 59 -6.79 -8.78 -14.05
C SER A 59 -6.89 -7.66 -13.00
N TRP A 60 -7.24 -8.06 -11.78
CA TRP A 60 -7.29 -7.17 -10.61
C TRP A 60 -5.97 -6.46 -10.32
N THR A 61 -4.83 -7.12 -10.55
CA THR A 61 -3.49 -6.56 -10.29
C THR A 61 -3.07 -5.52 -11.35
N GLU A 62 -3.77 -5.49 -12.48
CA GLU A 62 -3.45 -4.61 -13.59
C GLU A 62 -4.43 -3.45 -13.71
N GLY A 63 -5.71 -3.65 -13.37
CA GLY A 63 -6.77 -2.70 -13.65
C GLY A 63 -6.71 -1.40 -12.84
N PRO A 64 -7.14 -0.24 -13.39
CA PRO A 64 -7.36 0.97 -12.61
C PRO A 64 -8.37 0.73 -11.48
N PHE A 65 -8.17 1.43 -10.36
CA PHE A 65 -9.03 1.36 -9.18
C PHE A 65 -9.69 2.70 -8.87
N LEU A 66 -10.94 2.65 -8.42
CA LEU A 66 -11.78 3.77 -8.05
C LEU A 66 -12.39 3.52 -6.66
N GLY A 67 -12.65 4.59 -5.90
CA GLY A 67 -13.42 4.49 -4.66
C GLY A 67 -13.66 5.81 -3.95
N ASP A 68 -14.55 5.80 -2.95
CA ASP A 68 -14.92 6.97 -2.13
C ASP A 68 -14.73 6.79 -0.61
N GLY A 69 -14.03 5.73 -0.23
CA GLY A 69 -13.88 5.29 1.16
C GLY A 69 -14.89 4.24 1.59
N ARG A 70 -15.89 3.94 0.76
CA ARG A 70 -16.85 2.85 0.99
C ARG A 70 -17.01 1.96 -0.23
N LEU A 71 -17.50 2.51 -1.34
CA LEU A 71 -17.64 1.79 -2.60
C LEU A 71 -16.30 1.76 -3.31
N GLY A 72 -15.87 0.58 -3.74
CA GLY A 72 -14.66 0.36 -4.52
C GLY A 72 -14.97 -0.34 -5.83
N SER A 73 -14.22 0.00 -6.88
CA SER A 73 -14.26 -0.70 -8.15
C SER A 73 -12.86 -0.83 -8.74
N ILE A 74 -12.60 -1.97 -9.39
CA ILE A 74 -11.42 -2.21 -10.22
C ILE A 74 -11.90 -2.60 -11.61
N VAL A 75 -11.27 -2.03 -12.64
CA VAL A 75 -11.73 -2.12 -14.03
C VAL A 75 -10.70 -2.86 -14.88
N TYR A 76 -11.10 -3.90 -15.59
CA TYR A 76 -10.21 -4.65 -16.50
C TYR A 76 -11.00 -5.41 -17.56
N VAL A 77 -10.31 -5.96 -18.56
CA VAL A 77 -10.89 -6.76 -19.64
C VAL A 77 -10.58 -8.23 -19.35
N PRO A 78 -11.57 -9.08 -19.02
CA PRO A 78 -11.35 -10.50 -18.77
C PRO A 78 -10.71 -11.22 -19.97
N GLY A 79 -10.21 -12.45 -19.74
CA GLY A 79 -9.50 -13.23 -20.76
C GLY A 79 -10.31 -13.52 -22.02
N ASP A 80 -11.64 -13.59 -21.92
CA ASP A 80 -12.54 -13.80 -23.07
C ASP A 80 -12.61 -12.60 -24.04
N GLY A 81 -12.14 -11.42 -23.61
CA GLY A 81 -12.16 -10.19 -24.40
C GLY A 81 -13.55 -9.68 -24.78
N ARG A 82 -14.64 -10.21 -24.21
CA ARG A 82 -16.03 -9.90 -24.63
C ARG A 82 -16.59 -8.62 -24.02
N GLY A 83 -15.84 -7.97 -23.13
CA GLY A 83 -16.29 -6.74 -22.51
C GLY A 83 -15.33 -6.19 -21.46
N VAL A 84 -15.74 -5.10 -20.82
CA VAL A 84 -15.01 -4.47 -19.72
C VAL A 84 -15.69 -4.79 -18.40
N ARG A 85 -14.97 -5.45 -17.49
CA ARG A 85 -15.43 -5.78 -16.15
C ARG A 85 -15.14 -4.62 -15.18
N PHE A 86 -16.14 -4.28 -14.39
CA PHE A 86 -16.08 -3.37 -13.24
C PHE A 86 -16.42 -4.19 -12.00
N GLU A 87 -15.42 -4.53 -11.20
CA GLU A 87 -15.69 -5.13 -9.89
C GLU A 87 -16.45 -4.13 -9.01
N VAL A 88 -17.37 -4.65 -8.19
CA VAL A 88 -18.17 -3.82 -7.28
C VAL A 88 -17.99 -4.38 -5.89
N GLN A 89 -17.42 -3.61 -4.98
CA GLN A 89 -17.19 -4.01 -3.59
C GLN A 89 -17.52 -2.85 -2.64
N HIS A 90 -17.89 -3.14 -1.40
CA HIS A 90 -18.30 -2.09 -0.45
C HIS A 90 -17.85 -2.35 0.99
N SER A 91 -17.20 -1.36 1.61
CA SER A 91 -16.53 -1.48 2.92
C SER A 91 -17.42 -1.97 4.06
N GLU A 92 -18.72 -1.67 4.00
CA GLU A 92 -19.68 -2.02 5.06
C GLU A 92 -20.23 -3.46 4.96
N VAL A 93 -20.06 -4.14 3.82
CA VAL A 93 -20.67 -5.46 3.61
C VAL A 93 -19.82 -6.55 4.25
N GLN A 94 -20.38 -7.20 5.26
CA GLN A 94 -19.80 -8.32 6.00
C GLN A 94 -20.88 -9.31 6.44
N ASP A 95 -20.44 -10.48 6.90
CA ASP A 95 -21.26 -11.46 7.62
C ASP A 95 -21.49 -11.02 9.09
N HIS A 96 -22.50 -11.59 9.77
CA HIS A 96 -22.95 -11.16 11.12
C HIS A 96 -23.28 -12.34 12.04
N ARG A 97 -22.49 -13.41 11.96
CA ARG A 97 -22.64 -14.67 12.71
C ARG A 97 -21.47 -14.88 13.69
N PRO A 98 -21.38 -14.07 14.77
CA PRO A 98 -20.30 -14.17 15.76
C PRO A 98 -20.24 -15.52 16.48
N GLU A 99 -21.35 -16.27 16.50
CA GLU A 99 -21.47 -17.60 17.13
C GLU A 99 -20.63 -18.69 16.46
N MET A 100 -20.08 -18.46 15.26
CA MET A 100 -19.19 -19.41 14.56
C MET A 100 -17.77 -19.47 15.17
N GLY A 101 -17.70 -19.52 16.50
CA GLY A 101 -16.50 -19.84 17.28
C GLY A 101 -15.44 -18.75 17.37
N GLY A 102 -15.81 -17.48 17.22
CA GLY A 102 -14.81 -16.38 17.19
C GLY A 102 -13.85 -16.48 16.00
N THR A 103 -14.20 -17.27 14.98
CA THR A 103 -13.47 -17.32 13.72
C THR A 103 -13.99 -16.21 12.82
N LEU A 104 -13.10 -15.57 12.04
CA LEU A 104 -13.51 -14.51 11.11
C LEU A 104 -14.45 -14.99 9.99
N TYR A 105 -14.81 -16.28 9.89
CA TYR A 105 -15.68 -16.78 8.83
C TYR A 105 -17.08 -16.17 8.92
N GLY A 106 -17.67 -16.18 10.12
CA GLY A 106 -19.00 -15.64 10.37
C GLY A 106 -19.04 -14.11 10.46
N LEU A 107 -17.90 -13.42 10.33
CA LEU A 107 -17.79 -11.97 10.45
C LEU A 107 -16.94 -11.34 9.32
N ALA A 108 -16.62 -12.13 8.30
CA ALA A 108 -15.78 -11.70 7.18
C ALA A 108 -16.52 -10.67 6.31
N ARG A 109 -15.75 -9.80 5.66
CA ARG A 109 -16.20 -9.10 4.46
C ARG A 109 -16.67 -10.11 3.42
N LEU A 110 -17.78 -9.81 2.74
CA LEU A 110 -18.40 -10.71 1.76
C LEU A 110 -18.25 -10.14 0.33
N PRO A 111 -18.01 -10.99 -0.68
CA PRO A 111 -17.96 -10.56 -2.07
C PRO A 111 -19.35 -10.16 -2.58
N LEU A 112 -19.42 -9.21 -3.51
CA LEU A 112 -20.69 -8.75 -4.09
C LEU A 112 -20.90 -9.18 -5.54
N GLY A 113 -19.83 -9.22 -6.33
CA GLY A 113 -19.88 -9.47 -7.77
C GLY A 113 -19.31 -8.32 -8.60
N TYR A 114 -19.74 -8.24 -9.85
CA TYR A 114 -19.19 -7.30 -10.83
C TYR A 114 -20.19 -6.95 -11.93
N LEU A 115 -20.00 -5.78 -12.55
CA LEU A 115 -20.66 -5.36 -13.77
C LEU A 115 -19.78 -5.71 -14.98
N THR A 116 -20.37 -6.14 -16.09
CA THR A 116 -19.71 -6.17 -17.40
C THR A 116 -20.37 -5.16 -18.33
N LEU A 117 -19.54 -4.36 -19.01
CA LEU A 117 -19.91 -3.70 -20.25
C LEU A 117 -19.65 -4.69 -21.38
N ASP A 118 -20.68 -5.42 -21.77
CA ASP A 118 -20.62 -6.38 -22.87
C ASP A 118 -20.56 -5.61 -24.19
N THR A 119 -19.46 -5.74 -24.93
CA THR A 119 -19.23 -5.02 -26.20
C THR A 119 -19.81 -5.80 -27.37
N VAL A 120 -20.06 -5.12 -28.49
CA VAL A 120 -20.54 -5.77 -29.72
C VAL A 120 -19.39 -6.54 -30.39
N GLY A 121 -18.22 -5.90 -30.51
CA GLY A 121 -16.99 -6.55 -30.95
C GLY A 121 -16.13 -7.05 -29.78
N THR A 122 -15.16 -7.89 -30.09
CA THR A 122 -14.12 -8.31 -29.12
C THR A 122 -13.20 -7.13 -28.84
N VAL A 123 -12.86 -6.89 -27.57
CA VAL A 123 -11.93 -5.82 -27.16
C VAL A 123 -10.51 -6.14 -27.64
N THR A 124 -9.92 -5.23 -28.41
CA THR A 124 -8.58 -5.35 -28.99
C THR A 124 -7.58 -4.38 -28.38
N GLY A 125 -8.05 -3.31 -27.74
CA GLY A 125 -7.16 -2.28 -27.18
C GLY A 125 -7.87 -1.33 -26.21
N VAL A 126 -7.07 -0.63 -25.42
CA VAL A 126 -7.50 0.45 -24.55
C VAL A 126 -6.49 1.59 -24.60
N ASP A 127 -6.97 2.83 -24.47
CA ASP A 127 -6.15 3.99 -24.12
C ASP A 127 -6.84 4.72 -22.97
N TRP A 128 -6.50 4.34 -21.74
CA TRP A 128 -7.08 4.89 -20.52
C TRP A 128 -6.06 5.67 -19.69
N ARG A 129 -6.58 6.64 -18.96
CA ARG A 129 -5.87 7.42 -17.96
C ARG A 129 -6.73 7.49 -16.70
N LEU A 130 -6.16 7.11 -15.57
CA LEU A 130 -6.72 7.44 -14.25
C LEU A 130 -6.14 8.79 -13.82
N GLY A 131 -6.93 9.84 -14.02
CA GLY A 131 -6.53 11.20 -13.72
C GLY A 131 -6.68 11.50 -12.23
N LEU A 132 -5.56 11.69 -11.51
CA LEU A 132 -5.57 11.84 -10.06
C LEU A 132 -6.31 13.11 -9.62
N TRP A 133 -6.04 14.25 -10.28
CA TRP A 133 -6.64 15.54 -9.91
C TRP A 133 -8.18 15.53 -9.92
N ASN A 134 -8.79 14.79 -10.85
CA ASN A 134 -10.25 14.68 -10.94
C ASN A 134 -10.79 13.36 -10.37
N ALA A 135 -9.92 12.39 -10.04
CA ALA A 135 -10.28 11.02 -9.67
C ALA A 135 -11.20 10.31 -10.67
N GLU A 136 -10.88 10.46 -11.97
CA GLU A 136 -11.67 9.94 -13.07
C GLU A 136 -10.82 9.01 -13.93
N LEU A 137 -11.32 7.80 -14.19
CA LEU A 137 -10.81 6.95 -15.27
C LEU A 137 -11.45 7.42 -16.57
N SER A 138 -10.65 7.80 -17.56
CA SER A 138 -11.14 8.28 -18.85
C SER A 138 -10.32 7.72 -20.01
N GLY A 139 -10.95 7.47 -21.15
CA GLY A 139 -10.25 6.92 -22.30
C GLY A 139 -11.15 6.24 -23.32
N THR A 140 -10.56 5.38 -24.15
CA THR A 140 -11.27 4.61 -25.18
C THR A 140 -11.09 3.11 -24.98
N VAL A 141 -12.11 2.36 -25.39
CA VAL A 141 -12.07 0.91 -25.60
C VAL A 141 -12.19 0.69 -27.09
N THR A 142 -11.21 0.01 -27.69
CA THR A 142 -11.22 -0.36 -29.11
C THR A 142 -11.65 -1.81 -29.23
N THR A 143 -12.56 -2.08 -30.17
CA THR A 143 -13.11 -3.40 -30.43
C THR A 143 -13.02 -3.73 -31.92
N THR A 144 -13.37 -4.97 -32.29
CA THR A 144 -13.53 -5.37 -33.70
C THR A 144 -14.73 -4.71 -34.40
N ALA A 145 -15.70 -4.16 -33.66
CA ALA A 145 -16.89 -3.52 -34.22
C ALA A 145 -16.82 -1.97 -34.17
N GLY A 146 -15.91 -1.38 -33.41
CA GLY A 146 -15.70 0.06 -33.35
C GLY A 146 -15.00 0.51 -32.07
N GLU A 147 -15.41 1.65 -31.54
CA GLU A 147 -14.86 2.22 -30.31
C GLU A 147 -15.95 2.63 -29.32
N ILE A 148 -15.61 2.65 -28.04
CA ILE A 148 -16.41 3.23 -26.95
C ILE A 148 -15.54 4.21 -26.16
N ALA A 149 -15.86 5.50 -26.20
CA ALA A 149 -15.26 6.45 -25.27
C ALA A 149 -15.94 6.33 -23.89
N LEU A 150 -15.12 6.21 -22.84
CA LEU A 150 -15.55 5.90 -21.49
C LEU A 150 -15.03 6.92 -20.48
N THR A 151 -15.85 7.27 -19.49
CA THR A 151 -15.41 7.98 -18.28
C THR A 151 -16.08 7.37 -17.05
N ALA A 152 -15.30 6.88 -16.09
CA ALA A 152 -15.79 6.26 -14.87
C ALA A 152 -15.26 6.97 -13.61
N LEU A 153 -16.12 7.08 -12.60
CA LEU A 153 -15.77 7.60 -11.28
C LEU A 153 -16.64 6.96 -10.20
N VAL A 154 -16.12 6.86 -8.97
CA VAL A 154 -16.93 6.64 -7.77
C VAL A 154 -17.10 7.99 -7.08
N HIS A 155 -18.34 8.47 -6.96
CA HIS A 155 -18.61 9.82 -6.47
C HIS A 155 -18.20 9.98 -5.00
N SER A 156 -17.33 10.94 -4.70
CA SER A 156 -16.53 11.06 -3.45
C SER A 156 -17.29 11.11 -2.12
N THR A 157 -18.61 11.30 -2.17
CA THR A 157 -19.49 11.51 -1.00
C THR A 157 -20.86 10.85 -1.13
N ARG A 158 -21.08 10.00 -2.14
CA ARG A 158 -22.42 9.46 -2.45
C ARG A 158 -22.50 7.94 -2.50
N SER A 159 -21.36 7.23 -2.51
CA SER A 159 -21.31 5.77 -2.70
C SER A 159 -22.08 5.33 -3.95
N VAL A 160 -21.73 5.97 -5.09
CA VAL A 160 -22.29 5.69 -6.41
C VAL A 160 -21.17 5.65 -7.44
N LEU A 161 -21.02 4.52 -8.13
CA LEU A 161 -20.23 4.37 -9.35
C LEU A 161 -21.02 4.99 -10.51
N MET A 162 -20.39 5.90 -11.25
CA MET A 162 -20.94 6.54 -12.44
C MET A 162 -20.05 6.23 -13.64
N VAL A 163 -20.62 5.72 -14.72
CA VAL A 163 -19.89 5.43 -15.97
C VAL A 163 -20.60 6.08 -17.14
N ARG A 164 -19.91 6.99 -17.83
CA ARG A 164 -20.35 7.62 -19.08
C ARG A 164 -19.79 6.82 -20.25
N LEU A 165 -20.65 6.50 -21.22
CA LEU A 165 -20.30 5.88 -22.48
C LEU A 165 -20.71 6.76 -23.66
N VAL A 166 -19.84 6.83 -24.67
CA VAL A 166 -20.14 7.36 -26.00
C VAL A 166 -19.69 6.31 -27.02
N PRO A 167 -20.58 5.35 -27.37
CA PRO A 167 -20.25 4.32 -28.35
C PRO A 167 -20.25 4.89 -29.77
N SER A 168 -19.37 4.35 -30.61
CA SER A 168 -19.41 4.50 -32.07
C SER A 168 -20.62 3.79 -32.68
N ALA A 169 -20.81 3.90 -34.01
CA ALA A 169 -21.97 3.30 -34.68
C ALA A 169 -22.03 1.76 -34.53
N GLY A 170 -20.89 1.06 -34.61
CA GLY A 170 -20.83 -0.39 -34.47
C GLY A 170 -20.96 -0.90 -33.02
N GLU A 171 -20.82 -0.02 -32.04
CA GLU A 171 -20.88 -0.36 -30.60
C GLU A 171 -22.16 0.15 -29.91
N GLN A 172 -23.15 0.66 -30.65
CA GLN A 172 -24.42 1.12 -30.07
C GLN A 172 -25.15 0.01 -29.29
N GLY A 173 -24.92 -1.26 -29.67
CA GLY A 173 -25.50 -2.44 -29.05
C GLY A 173 -24.88 -2.86 -27.71
N ALA A 174 -23.82 -2.19 -27.22
CA ALA A 174 -23.18 -2.58 -25.97
C ALA A 174 -24.16 -2.52 -24.78
N THR A 175 -24.10 -3.50 -23.88
CA THR A 175 -25.05 -3.65 -22.75
C THR A 175 -24.35 -3.78 -21.40
N TRP A 176 -25.10 -3.55 -20.33
CA TRP A 176 -24.62 -3.76 -18.97
C TRP A 176 -25.28 -4.98 -18.35
N THR A 177 -24.45 -5.87 -17.79
CA THR A 177 -24.91 -7.04 -17.05
C THR A 177 -24.25 -7.06 -15.68
N PHE A 178 -25.04 -7.30 -14.62
CA PHE A 178 -24.49 -7.53 -13.28
C PHE A 178 -24.45 -9.03 -12.98
N HIS A 179 -23.30 -9.48 -12.51
CA HIS A 179 -23.01 -10.86 -12.14
C HIS A 179 -22.82 -10.90 -10.62
N PRO A 180 -23.87 -11.26 -9.85
CA PRO A 180 -23.75 -11.33 -8.40
C PRO A 180 -22.81 -12.47 -8.00
N ALA A 181 -22.00 -12.24 -6.98
CA ALA A 181 -21.19 -13.30 -6.35
C ALA A 181 -21.97 -13.96 -5.22
N ASP A 182 -21.67 -15.23 -4.95
CA ASP A 182 -22.16 -15.90 -3.75
C ASP A 182 -21.52 -15.28 -2.51
N ALA A 183 -22.33 -14.95 -1.51
CA ALA A 183 -21.90 -14.37 -0.24
C ALA A 183 -21.23 -15.40 0.68
N ILE A 184 -20.07 -15.88 0.24
CA ILE A 184 -19.21 -16.87 0.89
C ILE A 184 -18.01 -16.15 1.49
N SER A 185 -17.63 -16.51 2.71
CA SER A 185 -16.42 -15.99 3.34
C SER A 185 -15.19 -16.25 2.45
N PRO A 186 -14.38 -15.22 2.13
CA PRO A 186 -13.15 -15.39 1.35
C PRO A 186 -12.18 -16.43 1.92
N ARG A 187 -12.27 -16.71 3.23
CA ARG A 187 -11.45 -17.73 3.88
C ARG A 187 -11.76 -19.16 3.42
N GLN A 188 -12.95 -19.44 2.88
CA GLN A 188 -13.26 -20.77 2.35
C GLN A 188 -12.34 -21.16 1.18
N PHE A 189 -11.79 -20.18 0.46
CA PHE A 189 -10.87 -20.44 -0.65
C PHE A 189 -9.43 -20.73 -0.19
N THR A 190 -9.05 -20.33 1.03
CA THR A 190 -7.69 -20.49 1.54
C THR A 190 -7.57 -21.50 2.67
N ASN A 191 -8.62 -21.66 3.47
CA ASN A 191 -8.69 -22.56 4.61
C ASN A 191 -10.15 -23.02 4.76
N PRO A 192 -10.59 -24.03 4.00
CA PRO A 192 -11.99 -24.44 4.02
C PRO A 192 -12.39 -24.97 5.40
N LEU A 193 -13.64 -24.69 5.78
CA LEU A 193 -14.28 -25.25 6.98
C LEU A 193 -15.54 -26.00 6.57
N ASP A 194 -15.55 -27.31 6.75
CA ASP A 194 -16.68 -28.18 6.39
C ASP A 194 -17.99 -27.80 7.11
N SER A 195 -17.90 -27.22 8.30
CA SER A 195 -19.05 -26.79 9.10
C SER A 195 -19.62 -25.43 8.69
N TYR A 196 -19.02 -24.73 7.72
CA TYR A 196 -19.47 -23.39 7.33
C TYR A 196 -20.71 -23.47 6.43
N VAL A 197 -21.81 -22.92 6.93
CA VAL A 197 -23.05 -22.79 6.15
C VAL A 197 -23.00 -21.48 5.34
N HIS A 198 -23.19 -21.58 4.03
CA HIS A 198 -23.20 -20.42 3.13
C HIS A 198 -24.48 -19.60 3.33
N ASN A 199 -24.40 -18.28 3.08
CA ASN A 199 -25.62 -17.49 2.91
C ASN A 199 -26.40 -17.99 1.67
N PRO A 200 -27.73 -17.78 1.59
CA PRO A 200 -28.53 -18.13 0.42
C PRO A 200 -27.98 -17.54 -0.88
N ALA A 201 -28.35 -18.07 -2.04
CA ALA A 201 -27.98 -17.45 -3.31
C ALA A 201 -28.62 -16.05 -3.46
N PRO A 202 -27.95 -15.09 -4.13
CA PRO A 202 -28.50 -13.78 -4.40
C PRO A 202 -29.66 -13.86 -5.40
N GLU A 203 -30.69 -13.04 -5.18
CA GLU A 203 -31.85 -12.95 -6.08
C GLU A 203 -31.75 -11.68 -6.94
N THR A 204 -31.95 -11.81 -8.25
CA THR A 204 -32.04 -10.66 -9.15
C THR A 204 -33.49 -10.24 -9.37
N ARG A 205 -33.73 -8.93 -9.34
CA ARG A 205 -35.06 -8.33 -9.48
C ARG A 205 -34.99 -7.04 -10.29
N GLN A 206 -36.13 -6.57 -10.77
CA GLN A 206 -36.24 -5.30 -11.46
C GLN A 206 -37.36 -4.45 -10.83
N ASN A 207 -37.08 -3.15 -10.64
CA ASN A 207 -38.03 -2.16 -10.16
C ASN A 207 -38.00 -0.94 -11.10
N GLY A 208 -38.95 -0.89 -12.03
CA GLY A 208 -38.91 0.05 -13.16
C GLY A 208 -37.62 -0.13 -13.98
N ASP A 209 -36.87 0.96 -14.13
CA ASP A 209 -35.58 0.94 -14.85
C ASP A 209 -34.39 0.53 -13.96
N THR A 210 -34.62 0.20 -12.68
CA THR A 210 -33.55 -0.16 -11.74
C THR A 210 -33.46 -1.67 -11.61
N HIS A 211 -32.28 -2.21 -11.87
CA HIS A 211 -31.95 -3.61 -11.64
C HIS A 211 -31.35 -3.78 -10.25
N LEU A 212 -31.74 -4.85 -9.56
CA LEU A 212 -31.36 -5.14 -8.17
C LEU A 212 -30.78 -6.55 -8.10
N ALA A 213 -29.67 -6.72 -7.39
CA ALA A 213 -29.21 -8.00 -6.88
C ALA A 213 -29.29 -7.95 -5.36
N VAL A 214 -30.23 -8.72 -4.80
CA VAL A 214 -30.57 -8.74 -3.38
C VAL A 214 -29.99 -10.00 -2.75
N GLN A 215 -29.03 -9.83 -1.83
CA GLN A 215 -28.43 -10.91 -1.08
C GLN A 215 -28.97 -10.91 0.35
N GLN A 216 -29.74 -11.93 0.70
CA GLN A 216 -30.21 -12.14 2.07
C GLN A 216 -29.09 -12.75 2.92
N LEU A 217 -29.03 -12.37 4.21
CA LEU A 217 -28.07 -12.93 5.16
C LEU A 217 -28.79 -13.83 6.16
N LEU A 218 -28.15 -14.94 6.56
CA LEU A 218 -28.72 -15.89 7.53
C LEU A 218 -28.90 -15.26 8.92
N ALA A 219 -28.00 -14.36 9.31
CA ALA A 219 -28.08 -13.61 10.57
C ALA A 219 -29.21 -12.55 10.59
N GLY A 220 -30.01 -12.45 9.53
CA GLY A 220 -30.88 -11.31 9.29
C GLY A 220 -30.15 -10.17 8.56
N GLY A 221 -30.91 -9.22 8.05
CA GLY A 221 -30.37 -8.19 7.16
C GLY A 221 -30.20 -8.67 5.72
N GLN A 222 -29.60 -7.80 4.91
CA GLN A 222 -29.33 -8.02 3.49
C GLN A 222 -28.32 -6.99 2.97
N HIS A 223 -27.66 -7.29 1.85
CA HIS A 223 -27.04 -6.27 1.00
C HIS A 223 -27.66 -6.26 -0.39
N VAL A 224 -27.66 -5.09 -1.01
CA VAL A 224 -28.26 -4.87 -2.33
C VAL A 224 -27.33 -4.07 -3.20
N THR A 225 -26.98 -4.65 -4.35
CA THR A 225 -26.37 -3.92 -5.46
C THR A 225 -27.47 -3.48 -6.41
N ALA A 226 -27.56 -2.18 -6.68
CA ALA A 226 -28.57 -1.62 -7.58
C ALA A 226 -27.90 -0.83 -8.69
N TYR A 227 -28.33 -1.03 -9.94
CA TYR A 227 -27.83 -0.27 -11.07
C TYR A 227 -28.94 0.15 -12.05
N ARG A 228 -28.68 1.25 -12.76
CA ARG A 228 -29.58 1.84 -13.75
C ARG A 228 -28.77 2.54 -14.82
N GLU A 229 -29.15 2.33 -16.07
CA GLU A 229 -28.63 3.12 -17.19
C GLU A 229 -29.63 4.23 -17.58
N VAL A 230 -29.10 5.43 -17.86
CA VAL A 230 -29.85 6.55 -18.42
C VAL A 230 -29.26 6.89 -19.79
N LYS A 231 -30.03 6.65 -20.85
CA LYS A 231 -29.65 6.98 -22.23
C LYS A 231 -30.06 8.42 -22.55
N ARG A 232 -29.15 9.18 -23.15
CA ARG A 232 -29.36 10.57 -23.60
C ARG A 232 -28.99 10.67 -25.07
N ALA A 233 -29.31 11.82 -25.69
CA ALA A 233 -29.08 12.03 -27.12
C ALA A 233 -27.60 11.90 -27.55
N LYS A 234 -26.63 12.14 -26.65
CA LYS A 234 -25.20 12.16 -26.97
C LYS A 234 -24.35 11.15 -26.18
N ASP A 235 -24.89 10.57 -25.11
CA ASP A 235 -24.16 9.69 -24.21
C ASP A 235 -25.12 8.79 -23.43
N ARG A 236 -24.55 7.76 -22.80
CA ARG A 236 -25.23 6.84 -21.89
C ARG A 236 -24.55 6.90 -20.54
N TRP A 237 -25.32 6.90 -19.46
CA TRP A 237 -24.79 6.97 -18.10
C TRP A 237 -25.28 5.79 -17.27
N LEU A 238 -24.36 4.93 -16.83
CA LEU A 238 -24.61 3.95 -15.79
C LEU A 238 -24.44 4.58 -14.42
N TYR A 239 -25.34 4.25 -13.50
CA TYR A 239 -25.23 4.49 -12.07
C TYR A 239 -25.32 3.16 -11.34
N CYS A 240 -24.42 2.90 -10.39
CA CYS A 240 -24.44 1.70 -9.57
C CYS A 240 -24.14 2.04 -8.11
N THR A 241 -24.90 1.48 -7.18
CA THR A 241 -24.69 1.65 -5.73
C THR A 241 -24.81 0.32 -5.00
N VAL A 242 -24.11 0.22 -3.88
CA VAL A 242 -24.27 -0.87 -2.92
C VAL A 242 -24.85 -0.29 -1.63
N THR A 243 -25.76 -1.04 -1.01
CA THR A 243 -26.27 -0.75 0.32
C THR A 243 -26.27 -2.00 1.17
N HIS A 244 -26.09 -1.82 2.47
CA HIS A 244 -26.06 -2.89 3.45
C HIS A 244 -26.95 -2.52 4.64
N SER A 245 -27.66 -3.49 5.21
CA SER A 245 -28.47 -3.30 6.41
C SER A 245 -28.50 -4.57 7.24
N HIS A 246 -28.25 -4.45 8.53
CA HIS A 246 -28.36 -5.52 9.52
C HIS A 246 -28.88 -4.94 10.85
N PRO A 247 -29.74 -5.66 11.62
CA PRO A 247 -30.40 -6.93 11.28
C PRO A 247 -31.68 -6.73 10.45
N ARG A 248 -32.11 -5.49 10.23
CA ARG A 248 -33.30 -5.18 9.42
C ARG A 248 -32.99 -5.25 7.93
N ARG A 249 -33.98 -5.65 7.13
CA ARG A 249 -33.89 -5.74 5.66
C ARG A 249 -34.29 -4.42 4.98
N THR A 250 -33.53 -3.35 5.22
CA THR A 250 -33.83 -2.00 4.69
C THR A 250 -32.93 -1.59 3.51
N ALA A 251 -31.90 -2.37 3.18
CA ALA A 251 -30.94 -2.03 2.12
C ALA A 251 -31.61 -1.82 0.76
N GLU A 252 -32.55 -2.67 0.34
CA GLU A 252 -33.25 -2.53 -0.94
C GLU A 252 -33.90 -1.14 -1.13
N LYS A 253 -34.67 -0.69 -0.14
CA LYS A 253 -35.26 0.66 -0.14
C LYS A 253 -34.19 1.75 -0.19
N ALA A 254 -33.09 1.57 0.55
CA ALA A 254 -31.98 2.52 0.56
C ALA A 254 -31.28 2.58 -0.81
N ALA A 255 -31.07 1.44 -1.48
CA ALA A 255 -30.45 1.36 -2.79
C ALA A 255 -31.28 2.08 -3.86
N ILE A 256 -32.58 1.79 -3.90
CA ILE A 256 -33.53 2.46 -4.82
C ILE A 256 -33.53 3.97 -4.57
N THR A 257 -33.60 4.40 -3.31
CA THR A 257 -33.62 5.83 -2.95
C THR A 257 -32.33 6.53 -3.35
N ARG A 258 -31.17 5.93 -3.06
CA ARG A 258 -29.86 6.49 -3.41
C ARG A 258 -29.66 6.60 -4.91
N LEU A 259 -30.08 5.59 -5.66
CA LEU A 259 -29.98 5.61 -7.11
C LEU A 259 -30.94 6.64 -7.73
N ALA A 260 -32.16 6.75 -7.20
CA ALA A 260 -33.13 7.77 -7.60
C ALA A 260 -32.60 9.20 -7.37
N ASP A 261 -32.00 9.47 -6.21
CA ASP A 261 -31.32 10.75 -5.96
C ASP A 261 -30.15 10.95 -6.94
N ALA A 262 -29.29 9.95 -7.13
CA ALA A 262 -28.15 10.06 -8.04
C ALA A 262 -28.55 10.52 -9.44
N VAL A 263 -29.61 9.93 -10.01
CA VAL A 263 -30.13 10.25 -11.35
C VAL A 263 -30.99 11.51 -11.41
N ALA A 264 -31.51 12.01 -10.28
CA ALA A 264 -32.40 13.18 -10.25
C ALA A 264 -31.69 14.48 -10.67
N ALA A 265 -30.36 14.57 -10.50
CA ALA A 265 -29.58 15.72 -10.95
C ALA A 265 -28.85 15.43 -12.26
N PRO A 266 -28.60 16.45 -13.10
CA PRO A 266 -27.76 16.30 -14.29
C PRO A 266 -26.36 15.72 -13.95
N PRO A 267 -25.83 14.77 -14.76
CA PRO A 267 -24.55 14.11 -14.49
C PRO A 267 -23.39 15.10 -14.31
N ASN A 268 -23.35 16.19 -15.09
CA ASN A 268 -22.33 17.23 -14.99
C ASN A 268 -22.34 17.96 -13.64
N VAL A 269 -23.49 18.06 -12.97
CA VAL A 269 -23.59 18.60 -11.61
C VAL A 269 -22.94 17.63 -10.61
N ARG A 270 -23.20 16.32 -10.75
CA ARG A 270 -22.58 15.26 -9.93
C ARG A 270 -21.07 15.20 -10.11
N VAL A 271 -20.59 15.23 -11.36
CA VAL A 271 -19.15 15.29 -11.69
C VAL A 271 -18.50 16.52 -11.06
N ARG A 272 -19.15 17.69 -11.12
CA ARG A 272 -18.61 18.91 -10.50
C ARG A 272 -18.46 18.80 -8.98
N THR A 273 -19.44 18.20 -8.28
CA THR A 273 -19.34 18.03 -6.82
C THR A 273 -18.28 17.00 -6.42
N HIS A 274 -18.09 15.96 -7.23
CA HIS A 274 -16.99 15.02 -7.08
C HIS A 274 -15.63 15.69 -7.24
N ARG A 275 -15.41 16.41 -8.35
CA ARG A 275 -14.17 17.15 -8.60
C ARG A 275 -13.88 18.19 -7.52
N ALA A 276 -14.90 18.92 -7.07
CA ALA A 276 -14.73 19.91 -6.00
C ALA A 276 -14.16 19.31 -4.70
N TRP A 277 -14.54 18.06 -4.38
CA TRP A 277 -13.98 17.36 -3.22
C TRP A 277 -12.49 17.07 -3.42
N TRP A 278 -12.10 16.49 -4.56
CA TRP A 278 -10.69 16.18 -4.87
C TRP A 278 -9.82 17.44 -5.02
N HIS A 279 -10.39 18.51 -5.57
CA HIS A 279 -9.70 19.80 -5.71
C HIS A 279 -9.50 20.51 -4.37
N ALA A 280 -10.24 20.13 -3.33
CA ALA A 280 -10.02 20.57 -1.96
C ALA A 280 -9.11 19.62 -1.16
N TYR A 281 -9.04 18.35 -1.57
CA TYR A 281 -8.21 17.32 -0.96
C TYR A 281 -6.72 17.62 -1.20
N TYR A 282 -6.23 17.49 -2.44
CA TYR A 282 -4.80 17.57 -2.73
C TYR A 282 -4.09 18.85 -2.25
N PRO A 283 -4.67 20.06 -2.33
CA PRO A 283 -3.95 21.28 -1.96
C PRO A 283 -3.54 21.41 -0.48
N LYS A 284 -4.04 20.53 0.41
CA LYS A 284 -3.78 20.56 1.85
C LYS A 284 -2.32 20.42 2.24
N SER A 285 -1.53 19.69 1.45
CA SER A 285 -0.07 19.60 1.59
C SER A 285 0.55 19.38 0.22
N PHE A 286 1.87 19.51 0.11
CA PHE A 286 2.58 19.25 -1.14
C PHE A 286 3.95 18.65 -0.85
N VAL A 287 4.31 17.60 -1.59
CA VAL A 287 5.62 16.97 -1.60
C VAL A 287 6.06 16.83 -3.05
N SER A 288 7.32 17.17 -3.33
CA SER A 288 7.93 16.95 -4.63
C SER A 288 9.38 16.52 -4.49
N LEU A 289 9.74 15.50 -5.28
CA LEU A 289 10.98 14.74 -5.26
C LEU A 289 11.53 14.68 -6.70
N PRO A 290 12.86 14.51 -6.88
CA PRO A 290 13.45 14.35 -8.20
C PRO A 290 13.37 12.89 -8.71
N ASP A 291 12.86 11.94 -7.92
CA ASP A 291 12.57 10.57 -8.34
C ASP A 291 11.13 10.47 -8.84
N GLY A 292 10.93 10.45 -10.17
CA GLY A 292 9.60 10.46 -10.77
C GLY A 292 8.77 9.24 -10.45
N ARG A 293 9.40 8.07 -10.32
CA ARG A 293 8.68 6.82 -10.04
C ARG A 293 8.12 6.81 -8.62
N LEU A 294 8.93 7.21 -7.64
CA LEU A 294 8.51 7.33 -6.24
C LEU A 294 7.59 8.54 -6.02
N GLN A 295 7.81 9.66 -6.71
CA GLN A 295 6.89 10.80 -6.63
C GLN A 295 5.50 10.43 -7.15
N SER A 296 5.41 9.77 -8.30
CA SER A 296 4.12 9.29 -8.81
C SER A 296 3.51 8.26 -7.85
N PHE A 297 4.31 7.33 -7.33
CA PHE A 297 3.84 6.35 -6.34
C PHE A 297 3.20 7.02 -5.11
N TYR A 298 3.85 8.05 -4.54
CA TYR A 298 3.35 8.84 -3.41
C TYR A 298 1.96 9.43 -3.66
N TRP A 299 1.78 10.15 -4.77
CA TRP A 299 0.49 10.76 -5.10
C TRP A 299 -0.61 9.74 -5.39
N ILE A 300 -0.24 8.55 -5.90
CA ILE A 300 -1.16 7.43 -6.09
C ILE A 300 -1.60 6.83 -4.75
N GLN A 301 -0.73 6.77 -3.73
CA GLN A 301 -1.13 6.30 -2.40
C GLN A 301 -2.04 7.30 -1.69
N LEU A 302 -1.80 8.61 -1.83
CA LEU A 302 -2.74 9.63 -1.35
C LEU A 302 -4.12 9.53 -2.03
N TYR A 303 -4.16 9.21 -3.32
CA TYR A 303 -5.40 8.85 -4.00
C TYR A 303 -6.03 7.58 -3.40
N LYS A 304 -5.23 6.52 -3.23
CA LYS A 304 -5.69 5.22 -2.71
C LYS A 304 -6.31 5.31 -1.34
N ILE A 305 -5.66 5.97 -0.37
CA ILE A 305 -6.23 6.10 0.98
C ILE A 305 -7.52 6.92 0.97
N ALA A 306 -7.60 7.97 0.15
CA ALA A 306 -8.84 8.72 -0.08
C ALA A 306 -9.87 7.95 -0.92
N SER A 307 -9.54 6.83 -1.55
CA SER A 307 -10.53 5.92 -2.12
C SER A 307 -10.90 4.78 -1.18
N ALA A 308 -10.09 4.53 -0.15
CA ALA A 308 -10.23 3.37 0.73
C ALA A 308 -10.90 3.68 2.09
N THR A 309 -10.77 4.90 2.62
CA THR A 309 -11.37 5.26 3.91
C THR A 309 -11.86 6.72 4.00
N ARG A 310 -12.66 7.01 5.02
CA ARG A 310 -13.10 8.32 5.50
C ARG A 310 -13.25 8.24 7.01
N ARG A 311 -13.21 9.37 7.73
CA ARG A 311 -13.53 9.42 9.16
C ARG A 311 -14.82 8.67 9.54
N ASP A 312 -15.85 8.78 8.70
CA ASP A 312 -17.17 8.19 8.90
C ASP A 312 -17.38 6.85 8.15
N ALA A 313 -16.36 6.36 7.45
CA ALA A 313 -16.35 5.02 6.86
C ALA A 313 -15.88 3.97 7.89
N PRO A 314 -16.10 2.67 7.63
CA PRO A 314 -15.51 1.60 8.43
C PRO A 314 -14.00 1.74 8.54
N VAL A 315 -13.41 1.30 9.66
CA VAL A 315 -11.95 1.06 9.71
C VAL A 315 -11.58 0.10 8.58
N MET A 316 -10.40 0.28 7.99
CA MET A 316 -10.04 -0.49 6.81
C MET A 316 -9.86 -1.96 7.19
N ALA A 317 -10.51 -2.82 6.42
CA ALA A 317 -10.08 -4.20 6.31
C ALA A 317 -8.78 -4.24 5.49
N THR A 318 -8.01 -5.32 5.59
CA THR A 318 -6.70 -5.41 4.92
C THR A 318 -6.77 -5.20 3.40
N SER A 319 -7.89 -5.49 2.74
CA SER A 319 -8.07 -5.24 1.30
C SER A 319 -8.61 -3.84 0.94
N GLY A 320 -8.85 -2.98 1.94
CA GLY A 320 -9.67 -1.78 1.78
C GLY A 320 -11.09 -2.13 1.26
N PRO A 321 -11.69 -1.31 0.38
CA PRO A 321 -12.95 -1.64 -0.26
C PRO A 321 -12.81 -2.74 -1.32
N TRP A 322 -11.62 -2.96 -1.91
CA TRP A 322 -11.41 -3.85 -3.06
C TRP A 322 -11.17 -5.32 -2.67
N LEU A 323 -12.17 -5.94 -2.05
CA LEU A 323 -12.11 -7.32 -1.61
C LEU A 323 -11.84 -8.32 -2.75
N GLN A 324 -10.94 -9.27 -2.49
CA GLN A 324 -10.67 -10.45 -3.32
C GLN A 324 -10.62 -11.69 -2.42
N PRO A 325 -10.75 -12.90 -2.99
CA PRO A 325 -10.49 -14.14 -2.26
C PRO A 325 -9.11 -14.11 -1.55
N GLY A 326 -9.08 -14.49 -0.28
CA GLY A 326 -7.88 -14.41 0.54
C GLY A 326 -8.11 -14.75 2.02
N GLY A 327 -7.01 -14.92 2.77
CA GLY A 327 -7.03 -15.37 4.16
C GLY A 327 -7.42 -14.28 5.17
N TRP A 328 -7.44 -13.01 4.75
CA TRP A 328 -7.55 -11.86 5.66
C TRP A 328 -8.75 -10.92 5.40
N PRO A 329 -10.01 -11.41 5.34
CA PRO A 329 -11.15 -10.63 4.88
C PRO A 329 -11.75 -9.69 5.94
N GLY A 330 -10.94 -9.03 6.75
CA GLY A 330 -11.36 -8.27 7.93
C GLY A 330 -10.26 -7.31 8.40
N VAL A 331 -10.34 -6.89 9.65
CA VAL A 331 -9.45 -5.88 10.25
C VAL A 331 -8.35 -6.58 11.06
N TRP A 332 -7.08 -6.21 10.87
CA TRP A 332 -5.92 -6.81 11.57
C TRP A 332 -5.22 -5.78 12.46
N TRP A 333 -5.16 -6.05 13.76
CA TRP A 333 -4.71 -5.10 14.80
C TRP A 333 -3.27 -5.31 15.27
N ASN A 334 -2.63 -6.39 14.83
CA ASN A 334 -1.27 -6.76 15.21
C ASN A 334 -0.21 -6.27 14.22
N LEU A 335 -0.52 -5.30 13.34
CA LEU A 335 0.39 -4.50 12.50
C LEU A 335 -0.39 -3.63 11.49
N ASN A 336 -1.37 -4.23 10.81
CA ASN A 336 -1.90 -3.69 9.55
C ASN A 336 -2.60 -2.34 9.72
N VAL A 337 -3.59 -2.24 10.62
CA VAL A 337 -4.32 -0.98 10.87
C VAL A 337 -3.36 0.17 11.23
N GLN A 338 -2.25 -0.13 11.90
CA GLN A 338 -1.29 0.91 12.24
C GLN A 338 -0.65 1.47 10.97
N LEU A 339 -0.15 0.61 10.09
CA LEU A 339 0.51 0.97 8.83
C LEU A 339 -0.45 1.66 7.84
N GLU A 340 -1.71 1.24 7.82
CA GLU A 340 -2.75 1.77 6.93
C GLU A 340 -3.02 3.27 7.13
N TYR A 341 -2.79 3.81 8.35
CA TYR A 341 -3.24 5.15 8.71
C TYR A 341 -2.11 6.15 9.02
N TRP A 342 -0.84 5.74 9.16
CA TRP A 342 0.24 6.68 9.54
C TRP A 342 0.42 7.85 8.57
N LEU A 343 0.32 7.60 7.26
CA LEU A 343 0.55 8.63 6.25
C LEU A 343 -0.42 9.82 6.35
N ILE A 344 -1.62 9.65 6.91
CA ILE A 344 -2.63 10.74 6.99
C ILE A 344 -2.17 11.88 7.89
N HIS A 345 -1.26 11.60 8.83
CA HIS A 345 -0.77 12.56 9.79
C HIS A 345 0.17 13.57 9.12
N GLY A 346 1.24 13.08 8.48
CA GLY A 346 2.23 13.91 7.78
C GLY A 346 1.68 14.63 6.55
N SER A 347 0.87 13.92 5.76
CA SER A 347 0.23 14.45 4.54
C SER A 347 -0.92 15.44 4.81
N ASN A 348 -1.23 15.74 6.08
CA ASN A 348 -2.25 16.71 6.49
C ASN A 348 -3.69 16.30 6.08
N HIS A 349 -4.01 15.00 6.13
CA HIS A 349 -5.29 14.40 5.72
C HIS A 349 -6.07 13.74 6.87
N LEU A 350 -6.14 14.42 8.01
CA LEU A 350 -6.79 13.94 9.24
C LEU A 350 -8.32 13.73 9.13
N GLU A 351 -8.95 14.14 8.02
CA GLU A 351 -10.32 13.77 7.67
C GLU A 351 -10.49 12.28 7.31
N LEU A 352 -9.39 11.54 7.16
CA LEU A 352 -9.37 10.11 6.83
C LEU A 352 -9.23 9.21 8.06
N ASP A 353 -9.08 9.76 9.27
CA ASP A 353 -8.93 8.96 10.50
C ASP A 353 -10.25 8.27 10.91
N ALA A 354 -10.39 7.00 10.54
CA ALA A 354 -11.47 6.13 10.99
C ALA A 354 -11.15 5.42 12.31
N VAL A 355 -9.87 5.21 12.64
CA VAL A 355 -9.41 4.41 13.80
C VAL A 355 -9.89 5.03 15.11
N THR A 356 -9.71 6.34 15.27
CA THR A 356 -10.13 7.04 16.50
C THR A 356 -11.62 6.85 16.77
N ARG A 357 -12.46 7.02 15.74
CA ARG A 357 -13.92 6.84 15.86
C ARG A 357 -14.27 5.38 16.14
N THR A 358 -13.68 4.44 15.42
CA THR A 358 -13.98 3.01 15.58
C THR A 358 -13.68 2.53 16.99
N LEU A 359 -12.54 2.88 17.57
CA LEU A 359 -12.21 2.48 18.94
C LEU A 359 -13.11 3.17 19.99
N ASP A 360 -13.50 4.42 19.73
CA ASP A 360 -14.41 5.16 20.60
C ASP A 360 -15.85 4.60 20.61
N GLU A 361 -16.42 4.37 19.42
CA GLU A 361 -17.80 3.88 19.27
C GLU A 361 -17.96 2.41 19.74
N ASN A 362 -16.88 1.63 19.77
CA ASN A 362 -16.90 0.19 20.10
C ASN A 362 -16.23 -0.17 21.43
N ARG A 363 -16.14 0.77 22.38
CA ARG A 363 -15.55 0.54 23.73
C ARG A 363 -16.09 -0.72 24.42
N GLN A 364 -17.39 -0.98 24.29
CA GLN A 364 -18.01 -2.12 24.94
C GLN A 364 -17.50 -3.45 24.35
N HIS A 365 -17.36 -3.56 23.03
CA HIS A 365 -16.76 -4.74 22.40
C HIS A 365 -15.30 -4.93 22.82
N LEU A 366 -14.53 -3.84 22.98
CA LEU A 366 -13.15 -3.89 23.48
C LEU A 366 -13.09 -4.41 24.94
N ILE A 367 -14.06 -4.05 25.78
CA ILE A 367 -14.18 -4.56 27.15
C ILE A 367 -14.60 -6.04 27.11
N GLU A 368 -15.58 -6.41 26.28
CA GLU A 368 -16.06 -7.79 26.17
C GLU A 368 -15.02 -8.74 25.58
N SER A 369 -14.10 -8.20 24.79
CA SER A 369 -12.98 -8.93 24.22
C SER A 369 -12.00 -9.44 25.28
N VAL A 370 -11.88 -8.84 26.47
CA VAL A 370 -11.06 -9.44 27.54
C VAL A 370 -11.86 -10.47 28.36
N PRO A 371 -11.21 -11.50 28.94
CA PRO A 371 -11.91 -12.48 29.77
C PRO A 371 -12.68 -11.84 30.93
N ALA A 372 -13.82 -12.43 31.30
CA ALA A 372 -14.78 -11.85 32.25
C ALA A 372 -14.17 -11.36 33.57
N ALA A 373 -13.15 -12.06 34.09
CA ALA A 373 -12.45 -11.70 35.32
C ALA A 373 -11.77 -10.30 35.28
N TYR A 374 -11.36 -9.85 34.10
CA TYR A 374 -10.60 -8.59 33.93
C TYR A 374 -11.46 -7.41 33.45
N ARG A 375 -12.70 -7.65 32.99
CA ARG A 375 -13.54 -6.63 32.33
C ARG A 375 -13.84 -5.38 33.17
N HIS A 376 -13.78 -5.52 34.50
CA HIS A 376 -14.08 -4.43 35.43
C HIS A 376 -13.20 -3.21 35.20
N ASP A 377 -11.92 -3.39 34.85
CA ASP A 377 -10.94 -2.31 34.67
C ASP A 377 -10.11 -2.40 33.38
N SER A 378 -10.31 -3.44 32.57
CA SER A 378 -9.50 -3.74 31.39
C SER A 378 -10.30 -3.70 30.08
N ALA A 379 -9.59 -3.58 28.96
CA ALA A 379 -10.10 -3.69 27.60
C ALA A 379 -8.96 -4.15 26.69
N GLY A 380 -9.30 -4.77 25.56
CA GLY A 380 -8.34 -5.33 24.62
C GLY A 380 -8.96 -5.51 23.23
N VAL A 381 -8.14 -5.87 22.25
CA VAL A 381 -8.61 -6.29 20.93
C VAL A 381 -7.84 -7.53 20.50
N VAL A 382 -8.53 -8.54 19.98
CA VAL A 382 -7.88 -9.75 19.46
C VAL A 382 -7.09 -9.41 18.19
N ARG A 383 -6.26 -10.36 17.70
CA ARG A 383 -5.45 -10.20 16.49
C ARG A 383 -6.23 -9.62 15.30
N ALA A 384 -7.44 -10.14 15.07
CA ALA A 384 -8.24 -9.74 13.92
C ALA A 384 -9.72 -9.71 14.27
N THR A 385 -10.42 -8.67 13.79
CA THR A 385 -11.84 -8.44 14.06
C THR A 385 -12.62 -8.12 12.80
N ASP A 386 -13.94 -7.98 12.96
CA ASP A 386 -14.76 -7.25 12.01
C ASP A 386 -14.57 -5.72 12.15
N GLN A 387 -15.36 -4.93 11.43
CA GLN A 387 -15.26 -3.47 11.46
C GLN A 387 -15.72 -2.82 12.79
N PHE A 388 -16.32 -3.58 13.70
CA PHE A 388 -16.86 -3.12 14.99
C PHE A 388 -15.98 -3.55 16.18
N CYS A 389 -14.74 -3.99 15.91
CA CYS A 389 -13.84 -4.56 16.92
C CYS A 389 -14.41 -5.83 17.60
N GLN A 390 -15.37 -6.51 16.99
CA GLN A 390 -16.05 -7.65 17.57
C GLN A 390 -15.49 -8.94 16.99
N VAL A 391 -14.66 -9.67 17.73
CA VAL A 391 -14.38 -11.10 17.48
C VAL A 391 -13.87 -11.75 18.78
N GLY A 392 -14.52 -12.83 19.23
CA GLY A 392 -13.97 -13.76 20.22
C GLY A 392 -13.56 -13.13 21.56
N THR A 393 -12.60 -13.76 22.25
CA THR A 393 -12.03 -13.31 23.53
C THR A 393 -10.51 -13.42 23.46
N LEU A 394 -9.80 -12.40 23.97
CA LEU A 394 -8.35 -12.38 24.11
C LEU A 394 -7.89 -13.53 24.99
N ARG A 395 -6.75 -14.08 24.59
CA ARG A 395 -6.02 -15.07 25.37
C ARG A 395 -5.11 -14.37 26.37
N VAL A 396 -4.87 -15.01 27.50
CA VAL A 396 -4.02 -14.49 28.59
C VAL A 396 -2.74 -15.31 28.71
N PRO A 397 -1.69 -14.78 29.36
CA PRO A 397 -0.48 -15.56 29.62
C PRO A 397 -0.79 -16.93 30.25
N GLY A 398 -0.20 -17.99 29.69
CA GLY A 398 -0.54 -19.39 29.99
C GLY A 398 -1.39 -20.07 28.92
N ASP A 399 -2.13 -19.31 28.12
CA ASP A 399 -2.81 -19.82 26.92
C ASP A 399 -1.84 -19.94 25.73
N ARG A 400 -2.32 -20.51 24.61
CA ARG A 400 -1.61 -20.52 23.33
C ARG A 400 -1.64 -19.14 22.66
N ASP A 401 -0.49 -18.59 22.26
CA ASP A 401 -0.37 -17.33 21.51
C ASP A 401 -1.10 -16.11 22.14
N PRO A 402 -0.84 -15.73 23.41
CA PRO A 402 -1.51 -14.60 24.06
C PRO A 402 -0.95 -13.23 23.60
N GLU A 403 -1.62 -12.61 22.64
CA GLU A 403 -1.34 -11.25 22.15
C GLU A 403 -2.03 -10.19 23.01
N VAL A 404 -1.38 -9.80 24.10
CA VAL A 404 -1.95 -8.87 25.09
C VAL A 404 -1.96 -7.41 24.59
N GLY A 405 -0.97 -7.01 23.79
CA GLY A 405 -0.69 -5.62 23.46
C GLY A 405 -1.49 -4.95 22.34
N ASN A 406 -2.31 -5.67 21.58
CA ASN A 406 -2.84 -5.16 20.31
C ASN A 406 -3.67 -3.88 20.47
N LEU A 407 -4.43 -3.71 21.56
CA LEU A 407 -5.19 -2.47 21.79
C LEU A 407 -4.25 -1.30 22.13
N THR A 408 -3.23 -1.54 22.96
CA THR A 408 -2.20 -0.54 23.27
C THR A 408 -1.50 -0.09 21.99
N TRP A 409 -1.19 -1.01 21.07
CA TRP A 409 -0.60 -0.67 19.78
C TRP A 409 -1.57 0.13 18.91
N ALA A 410 -2.84 -0.26 18.79
CA ALA A 410 -3.84 0.48 18.02
C ALA A 410 -4.04 1.92 18.56
N LEU A 411 -3.98 2.10 19.88
CA LEU A 411 -4.08 3.41 20.52
C LEU A 411 -2.90 4.34 20.23
N HIS A 412 -1.76 3.81 19.75
CA HIS A 412 -0.69 4.65 19.23
C HIS A 412 -1.14 5.48 18.03
N ASN A 413 -2.00 4.94 17.14
CA ASN A 413 -2.56 5.71 16.04
C ASN A 413 -3.50 6.83 16.53
N VAL A 414 -4.28 6.57 17.60
CA VAL A 414 -5.12 7.61 18.25
C VAL A 414 -4.25 8.69 18.90
N TRP A 415 -3.15 8.29 19.54
CA TRP A 415 -2.16 9.24 20.06
C TRP A 415 -1.54 10.09 18.96
N LEU A 416 -1.17 9.51 17.81
CA LEU A 416 -0.69 10.27 16.67
C LEU A 416 -1.74 11.28 16.18
N SER A 417 -3.02 10.88 16.10
CA SER A 417 -4.11 11.81 15.75
C SER A 417 -4.25 12.94 16.75
N TYR A 418 -4.15 12.67 18.05
CA TYR A 418 -4.08 13.72 19.08
C TYR A 418 -2.85 14.61 18.87
N ARG A 419 -1.64 14.07 18.74
CA ARG A 419 -0.40 14.87 18.64
C ARG A 419 -0.37 15.76 17.40
N HIS A 420 -0.95 15.31 16.28
CA HIS A 420 -1.00 16.09 15.04
C HIS A 420 -2.16 17.10 14.99
N THR A 421 -3.20 16.95 15.81
CA THR A 421 -4.30 17.92 15.94
C THR A 421 -4.15 18.86 17.12
N MET A 422 -3.52 18.38 18.19
CA MET A 422 -3.62 18.87 19.56
C MET A 422 -5.07 19.01 20.05
N ASP A 423 -6.00 18.20 19.51
CA ASP A 423 -7.39 18.20 19.96
C ASP A 423 -7.51 17.46 21.29
N ILE A 424 -7.69 18.24 22.36
CA ILE A 424 -7.79 17.74 23.73
C ILE A 424 -8.95 16.75 23.92
N LYS A 425 -9.98 16.78 23.06
CA LYS A 425 -11.09 15.82 23.12
C LYS A 425 -10.64 14.42 22.75
N ILE A 426 -9.76 14.26 21.76
CA ILE A 426 -9.19 12.95 21.40
C ILE A 426 -8.43 12.39 22.60
N LEU A 427 -7.62 13.23 23.26
CA LEU A 427 -6.86 12.83 24.46
C LEU A 427 -7.78 12.42 25.61
N ARG A 428 -8.70 13.32 25.99
CA ARG A 428 -9.55 13.18 27.18
C ARG A 428 -10.61 12.09 27.01
N ASP A 429 -11.31 12.13 25.88
CA ASP A 429 -12.53 11.35 25.70
C ASP A 429 -12.17 9.96 25.20
N VAL A 430 -11.20 9.81 24.30
CA VAL A 430 -10.89 8.52 23.64
C VAL A 430 -9.61 7.88 24.19
N LEU A 431 -8.45 8.53 24.00
CA LEU A 431 -7.15 7.91 24.24
C LEU A 431 -6.94 7.56 25.72
N PHE A 432 -7.05 8.53 26.63
CA PHE A 432 -6.76 8.34 28.04
C PHE A 432 -7.58 7.20 28.68
N PRO A 433 -8.93 7.17 28.58
CA PRO A 433 -9.71 6.11 29.21
C PRO A 433 -9.48 4.73 28.59
N LEU A 434 -9.29 4.62 27.28
CA LEU A 434 -9.01 3.34 26.62
C LEU A 434 -7.60 2.83 26.92
N LEU A 435 -6.60 3.72 26.87
CA LEU A 435 -5.20 3.36 27.15
C LEU A 435 -5.03 2.94 28.61
N ARG A 436 -5.74 3.60 29.54
CA ARG A 436 -5.79 3.21 30.94
C ARG A 436 -6.26 1.77 31.10
N ARG A 437 -7.35 1.39 30.42
CA ARG A 437 -7.89 0.02 30.43
C ARG A 437 -6.94 -0.98 29.75
N ALA A 438 -6.31 -0.60 28.65
CA ALA A 438 -5.36 -1.47 27.95
C ALA A 438 -4.10 -1.74 28.79
N VAL A 439 -3.57 -0.71 29.48
CA VAL A 439 -2.44 -0.85 30.41
C VAL A 439 -2.82 -1.65 31.65
N ASN A 440 -4.02 -1.46 32.21
CA ASN A 440 -4.50 -2.26 33.34
C ASN A 440 -4.48 -3.76 33.04
N PHE A 441 -4.77 -4.14 31.80
CA PHE A 441 -4.70 -5.55 31.40
C PHE A 441 -3.30 -6.14 31.60
N TYR A 442 -2.23 -5.40 31.27
CA TYR A 442 -0.86 -5.80 31.59
C TYR A 442 -0.59 -5.86 33.10
N LEU A 443 -1.15 -4.93 33.89
CA LEU A 443 -0.88 -4.85 35.32
C LEU A 443 -1.33 -6.09 36.08
N HIS A 444 -2.35 -6.82 35.59
CA HIS A 444 -2.80 -8.10 36.14
C HIS A 444 -1.77 -9.23 36.00
N PHE A 445 -0.82 -9.10 35.08
CA PHE A 445 0.17 -10.15 34.77
C PHE A 445 1.58 -9.83 35.29
N LEU A 446 1.88 -8.57 35.62
CA LEU A 446 3.20 -8.16 36.09
C LEU A 446 3.52 -8.73 37.47
N GLN A 447 4.67 -9.39 37.59
CA GLN A 447 5.15 -9.95 38.85
C GLN A 447 6.62 -9.57 39.09
N PRO A 448 7.03 -9.36 40.35
CA PRO A 448 8.45 -9.18 40.67
C PRO A 448 9.24 -10.46 40.40
N GLY A 449 10.35 -10.34 39.67
CA GLY A 449 11.31 -11.42 39.44
C GLY A 449 12.35 -11.53 40.55
N PRO A 450 13.22 -12.55 40.50
CA PRO A 450 14.31 -12.73 41.46
C PRO A 450 15.31 -11.57 41.53
N ASP A 451 15.38 -10.74 40.48
CA ASP A 451 16.22 -9.55 40.38
C ASP A 451 15.56 -8.29 41.00
N GLY A 452 14.33 -8.43 41.53
CA GLY A 452 13.54 -7.34 42.10
C GLY A 452 12.88 -6.42 41.07
N LYS A 453 12.99 -6.71 39.76
CA LYS A 453 12.31 -5.98 38.69
C LYS A 453 10.93 -6.60 38.42
N LEU A 454 10.03 -5.86 37.76
CA LEU A 454 8.77 -6.38 37.28
C LEU A 454 8.99 -7.07 35.93
N HIS A 455 8.48 -8.30 35.81
CA HIS A 455 8.53 -9.13 34.61
C HIS A 455 7.13 -9.46 34.11
N LEU A 456 7.03 -9.67 32.80
CA LEU A 456 5.86 -10.26 32.16
C LEU A 456 6.05 -11.78 32.01
N PRO A 457 5.03 -12.58 32.31
CA PRO A 457 5.03 -13.99 32.00
C PRO A 457 5.10 -14.23 30.48
N PRO A 458 5.25 -15.50 30.04
CA PRO A 458 5.26 -15.82 28.62
C PRO A 458 4.07 -15.25 27.85
N THR A 459 4.37 -14.36 26.91
CA THR A 459 3.47 -13.67 25.99
C THR A 459 3.80 -14.05 24.54
N PHE A 460 3.04 -13.54 23.56
CA PHE A 460 3.28 -13.83 22.15
C PHE A 460 3.73 -12.57 21.38
N SER A 461 4.90 -12.63 20.76
CA SER A 461 5.37 -11.61 19.82
C SER A 461 4.82 -11.89 18.42
N PRO A 462 3.91 -11.05 17.89
CA PRO A 462 3.28 -11.29 16.60
C PRO A 462 4.31 -11.30 15.45
N GLU A 463 4.34 -12.27 14.54
CA GLU A 463 3.85 -13.65 14.63
C GLU A 463 5.01 -14.66 14.61
N TYR A 464 6.05 -14.43 15.41
CA TYR A 464 7.34 -15.14 15.27
C TYR A 464 7.24 -16.66 15.60
N GLY A 465 6.25 -17.04 16.40
CA GLY A 465 5.95 -18.42 16.79
C GLY A 465 6.56 -18.81 18.13
N GLY A 466 5.78 -19.54 18.94
CA GLY A 466 6.12 -19.80 20.34
C GLY A 466 5.82 -18.60 21.25
N THR A 467 5.88 -18.82 22.56
CA THR A 467 5.76 -17.76 23.56
C THR A 467 7.11 -17.50 24.24
N ALA A 468 7.31 -16.28 24.73
CA ALA A 468 8.51 -15.91 25.47
C ALA A 468 8.12 -14.99 26.63
N PRO A 469 8.70 -15.15 27.84
CA PRO A 469 8.59 -14.13 28.87
C PRO A 469 9.19 -12.81 28.36
N ASP A 470 8.69 -11.69 28.88
CA ASP A 470 9.27 -10.38 28.60
C ASP A 470 9.41 -10.08 27.08
N CYS A 471 8.40 -10.42 26.28
CA CYS A 471 8.42 -10.12 24.84
C CYS A 471 8.68 -8.62 24.62
N ASN A 472 9.65 -8.29 23.76
CA ASN A 472 10.01 -6.90 23.48
C ASN A 472 8.83 -6.09 22.91
N TYR A 473 7.93 -6.76 22.18
CA TYR A 473 6.64 -6.23 21.74
C TYR A 473 5.83 -5.65 22.91
N ASP A 474 5.57 -6.46 23.94
CA ASP A 474 4.76 -6.08 25.10
C ASP A 474 5.48 -5.10 26.03
N LEU A 475 6.77 -5.27 26.27
CA LEU A 475 7.57 -4.34 27.07
C LEU A 475 7.58 -2.94 26.45
N ALA A 476 7.69 -2.84 25.13
CA ALA A 476 7.68 -1.55 24.43
C ALA A 476 6.32 -0.86 24.56
N LEU A 477 5.24 -1.59 24.34
CA LEU A 477 3.88 -1.08 24.47
C LEU A 477 3.54 -0.66 25.91
N LEU A 478 3.97 -1.44 26.91
CA LEU A 478 3.75 -1.12 28.32
C LEU A 478 4.52 0.15 28.74
N ARG A 479 5.79 0.29 28.34
CA ARG A 479 6.58 1.51 28.60
C ARG A 479 5.98 2.73 27.93
N TRP A 480 5.59 2.62 26.66
CA TRP A 480 4.91 3.69 25.95
C TRP A 480 3.57 4.05 26.58
N GLY A 481 2.76 3.05 26.94
CA GLY A 481 1.43 3.22 27.52
C GLY A 481 1.47 3.93 28.88
N CYS A 482 2.32 3.47 29.80
CA CYS A 482 2.50 4.12 31.10
C CYS A 482 3.03 5.56 30.96
N THR A 483 4.01 5.79 30.10
CA THR A 483 4.57 7.14 29.84
C THR A 483 3.48 8.07 29.31
N THR A 484 2.74 7.62 28.30
CA THR A 484 1.67 8.39 27.68
C THR A 484 0.54 8.67 28.66
N LEU A 485 0.18 7.74 29.54
CA LEU A 485 -0.85 7.96 30.57
C LEU A 485 -0.42 9.03 31.59
N ILE A 486 0.82 8.99 32.06
CA ILE A 486 1.37 10.00 32.98
C ILE A 486 1.39 11.38 32.32
N ASP A 487 1.86 11.46 31.08
CA ASP A 487 1.85 12.72 30.31
C ASP A 487 0.43 13.24 30.08
N SER A 488 -0.51 12.33 29.74
CA SER A 488 -1.92 12.67 29.51
C SER A 488 -2.58 13.17 30.79
N ALA A 489 -2.36 12.51 31.93
CA ALA A 489 -2.87 12.92 33.23
C ALA A 489 -2.39 14.32 33.61
N ARG A 490 -1.11 14.63 33.36
CA ARG A 490 -0.54 15.97 33.56
C ARG A 490 -1.23 17.01 32.67
N VAL A 491 -1.38 16.73 31.38
CA VAL A 491 -2.01 17.65 30.41
C VAL A 491 -3.49 17.87 30.73
N LEU A 492 -4.19 16.84 31.17
CA LEU A 492 -5.62 16.91 31.51
C LEU A 492 -5.89 17.43 32.92
N GLY A 493 -4.87 17.54 33.77
CA GLY A 493 -5.02 17.87 35.19
C GLY A 493 -5.78 16.79 35.98
N VAL A 494 -5.62 15.52 35.60
CA VAL A 494 -6.28 14.38 36.25
C VAL A 494 -5.35 13.76 37.29
N ASP A 495 -5.82 13.66 38.53
CA ASP A 495 -5.16 12.93 39.60
C ASP A 495 -5.68 11.48 39.64
N ASP A 496 -5.17 10.62 38.74
CA ASP A 496 -5.59 9.22 38.66
C ASP A 496 -4.94 8.40 39.79
N PRO A 497 -5.72 7.58 40.53
CA PRO A 497 -5.17 6.75 41.61
C PRO A 497 -4.11 5.74 41.14
N LEU A 498 -4.00 5.47 39.83
CA LEU A 498 -2.98 4.59 39.26
C LEU A 498 -1.66 5.29 38.91
N LEU A 499 -1.55 6.62 39.05
CA LEU A 499 -0.31 7.36 38.80
C LEU A 499 0.92 6.76 39.52
N PRO A 500 0.85 6.45 40.84
CA PRO A 500 1.98 5.81 41.54
C PRO A 500 2.36 4.45 40.94
N ARG A 501 1.37 3.66 40.50
CA ARG A 501 1.60 2.35 39.90
C ARG A 501 2.25 2.47 38.52
N TRP A 502 1.84 3.42 37.68
CA TRP A 502 2.49 3.65 36.39
C TRP A 502 3.94 4.11 36.55
N HIS A 503 4.21 4.98 37.53
CA HIS A 503 5.58 5.39 37.87
C HIS A 503 6.43 4.22 38.39
N GLU A 504 5.87 3.36 39.25
CA GLU A 504 6.53 2.14 39.72
C GLU A 504 6.90 1.25 38.54
N VAL A 505 5.94 0.96 37.64
CA VAL A 505 6.18 0.14 36.44
C VAL A 505 7.32 0.71 35.61
N LEU A 506 7.33 2.00 35.28
CA LEU A 506 8.43 2.58 34.50
C LEU A 506 9.79 2.48 35.19
N ARG A 507 9.83 2.58 36.52
CA ARG A 507 11.05 2.52 37.33
C ARG A 507 11.58 1.10 37.50
N THR A 508 10.71 0.09 37.59
CA THR A 508 11.10 -1.27 37.97
C THR A 508 10.84 -2.33 36.91
N LEU A 509 10.21 -2.02 35.77
CA LEU A 509 10.06 -2.98 34.66
C LEU A 509 11.42 -3.42 34.13
N VAL A 510 11.58 -4.72 33.87
CA VAL A 510 12.78 -5.32 33.29
C VAL A 510 13.20 -4.62 31.99
N ASP A 511 14.51 -4.52 31.77
CA ASP A 511 15.06 -3.99 30.52
C ASP A 511 14.71 -4.88 29.34
N TYR A 512 14.76 -4.32 28.13
CA TYR A 512 14.53 -5.09 26.90
C TYR A 512 15.52 -6.26 26.78
N PRO A 513 15.04 -7.51 26.58
CA PRO A 513 15.92 -8.63 26.26
C PRO A 513 16.72 -8.39 24.98
N VAL A 514 18.04 -8.53 25.09
CA VAL A 514 19.02 -8.35 24.01
C VAL A 514 20.07 -9.45 24.06
N ASP A 515 20.63 -9.82 22.91
CA ASP A 515 21.79 -10.71 22.78
C ASP A 515 22.85 -10.09 21.85
N ALA A 516 23.86 -10.87 21.45
CA ALA A 516 24.93 -10.41 20.56
C ALA A 516 24.44 -9.98 19.17
N ASN A 517 23.24 -10.39 18.76
CA ASN A 517 22.61 -10.04 17.50
C ASN A 517 21.57 -8.91 17.64
N GLY A 518 21.45 -8.30 18.82
CA GLY A 518 20.57 -7.18 19.08
C GLY A 518 19.30 -7.56 19.84
N PHE A 519 18.16 -6.97 19.50
CA PHE A 519 16.89 -7.24 20.18
C PHE A 519 16.43 -8.69 19.99
N MET A 520 16.16 -9.36 21.11
CA MET A 520 15.55 -10.70 21.11
C MET A 520 14.04 -10.61 20.89
N ILE A 521 13.36 -11.73 20.66
CA ILE A 521 11.89 -11.77 20.62
C ILE A 521 11.32 -11.52 22.02
N GLY A 522 11.90 -12.20 23.01
CA GLY A 522 11.66 -12.06 24.43
C GLY A 522 12.80 -12.75 25.20
N ALA A 523 12.72 -12.76 26.53
CA ALA A 523 13.78 -13.33 27.35
C ALA A 523 14.01 -14.82 27.02
N GLY A 524 15.25 -15.15 26.66
CA GLY A 524 15.66 -16.51 26.27
C GLY A 524 15.29 -16.95 24.85
N VAL A 525 14.63 -16.11 24.05
CA VAL A 525 14.23 -16.43 22.66
C VAL A 525 14.87 -15.46 21.66
N PRO A 526 16.00 -15.83 21.02
CA PRO A 526 16.68 -14.97 20.06
C PRO A 526 15.91 -14.82 18.74
N PHE A 527 16.18 -13.73 18.01
CA PHE A 527 15.83 -13.64 16.59
C PHE A 527 16.82 -14.51 15.79
N ALA A 528 16.36 -15.65 15.29
CA ALA A 528 17.16 -16.77 14.79
C ALA A 528 16.62 -17.37 13.47
N LYS A 529 15.52 -16.84 12.92
CA LYS A 529 14.98 -17.24 11.61
C LYS A 529 14.37 -16.04 10.89
N SER A 530 14.29 -16.12 9.57
CA SER A 530 13.61 -15.10 8.74
C SER A 530 12.16 -14.94 9.17
N HIS A 531 11.75 -13.69 9.35
CA HIS A 531 10.38 -13.33 9.68
C HIS A 531 10.05 -11.93 9.21
N ARG A 532 8.85 -11.74 8.66
CA ARG A 532 8.40 -10.46 8.10
C ARG A 532 8.15 -9.37 9.15
N HIS A 533 7.74 -9.72 10.36
CA HIS A 533 7.41 -8.75 11.42
C HIS A 533 8.65 -8.25 12.17
N TYR A 534 8.65 -6.96 12.49
CA TYR A 534 9.63 -6.28 13.35
C TYR A 534 9.09 -5.97 14.76
N SER A 535 8.17 -6.77 15.28
CA SER A 535 7.51 -6.55 16.59
C SER A 535 8.50 -6.46 17.76
N HIS A 536 9.64 -7.16 17.67
CA HIS A 536 10.73 -7.10 18.65
C HIS A 536 11.49 -5.77 18.65
N MET A 537 11.35 -4.96 17.59
CA MET A 537 11.95 -3.64 17.44
C MET A 537 10.93 -2.50 17.57
N LEU A 538 9.74 -2.76 18.12
CA LEU A 538 8.68 -1.74 18.23
C LEU A 538 9.11 -0.52 19.07
N SER A 539 10.01 -0.73 20.04
CA SER A 539 10.67 0.34 20.82
C SER A 539 11.52 1.26 19.96
N VAL A 540 12.08 0.76 18.85
CA VAL A 540 12.89 1.50 17.89
C VAL A 540 12.01 2.27 16.91
N TYR A 541 11.07 1.56 16.28
CA TYR A 541 10.09 2.14 15.37
C TYR A 541 8.77 1.37 15.48
N PRO A 542 7.62 2.05 15.62
CA PRO A 542 7.41 3.49 15.49
C PRO A 542 7.35 4.25 16.84
N LEU A 543 7.67 3.60 17.97
CA LEU A 543 7.50 4.23 19.29
C LEU A 543 8.67 5.16 19.70
N TYR A 544 9.85 4.98 19.11
CA TYR A 544 11.05 5.79 19.37
C TYR A 544 11.48 5.88 20.85
N LEU A 545 11.14 4.86 21.65
CA LEU A 545 11.60 4.72 23.04
C LEU A 545 13.11 4.47 23.10
N VAL A 546 13.61 3.70 22.13
CA VAL A 546 15.03 3.50 21.84
C VAL A 546 15.29 4.14 20.48
N ASN A 547 16.13 5.17 20.40
CA ASN A 547 16.27 5.93 19.16
C ASN A 547 17.70 6.41 18.91
N TRP A 548 17.96 6.84 17.68
CA TRP A 548 19.31 7.20 17.22
C TRP A 548 19.93 8.42 17.93
N GLU A 549 19.12 9.23 18.61
CA GLU A 549 19.58 10.36 19.39
C GLU A 549 20.15 9.98 20.75
N GLN A 550 20.02 8.71 21.15
CA GLN A 550 20.68 8.10 22.30
C GLN A 550 21.99 7.44 21.82
N PRO A 551 23.17 8.08 21.95
CA PRO A 551 24.40 7.57 21.36
C PRO A 551 24.77 6.14 21.81
N GLU A 552 24.47 5.81 23.07
CA GLU A 552 24.69 4.50 23.67
C GLU A 552 23.78 3.38 23.13
N ARG A 553 22.75 3.73 22.34
CA ARG A 553 21.81 2.76 21.73
C ARG A 553 22.05 2.53 20.24
N ARG A 554 22.94 3.30 19.61
CA ARG A 554 23.16 3.26 18.15
C ARG A 554 23.60 1.90 17.64
N GLU A 555 24.58 1.30 18.30
CA GLU A 555 25.08 -0.04 17.96
C GLU A 555 23.97 -1.09 18.06
N LEU A 556 23.16 -1.05 19.13
CA LEU A 556 22.05 -1.98 19.31
C LEU A 556 21.00 -1.85 18.18
N ILE A 557 20.63 -0.62 17.80
CA ILE A 557 19.69 -0.36 16.69
C ILE A 557 20.23 -0.91 15.38
N GLU A 558 21.49 -0.59 15.06
CA GLU A 558 22.14 -1.00 13.81
C GLU A 558 22.29 -2.51 13.71
N THR A 559 22.81 -3.16 14.76
CA THR A 559 22.96 -4.62 14.82
C THR A 559 21.60 -5.31 14.64
N SER A 560 20.56 -4.84 15.34
CA SER A 560 19.22 -5.42 15.25
C SER A 560 18.61 -5.27 13.85
N LEU A 561 18.73 -4.09 13.23
CA LEU A 561 18.23 -3.85 11.88
C LEU A 561 18.92 -4.77 10.88
N ASN A 562 20.26 -4.79 10.90
CA ASN A 562 21.07 -5.60 9.98
C ASN A 562 20.80 -7.09 10.15
N HIS A 563 20.65 -7.56 11.39
CA HIS A 563 20.34 -8.95 11.69
C HIS A 563 18.96 -9.36 11.18
N TRP A 564 17.93 -8.54 11.43
CA TRP A 564 16.57 -8.81 10.96
C TRP A 564 16.49 -8.88 9.43
N ILE A 565 16.97 -7.84 8.72
CA ILE A 565 16.91 -7.79 7.26
C ILE A 565 17.87 -8.79 6.58
N GLY A 566 18.91 -9.23 7.30
CA GLY A 566 19.87 -10.21 6.82
C GLY A 566 19.29 -11.63 6.68
N PHE A 567 18.22 -11.96 7.41
CA PHE A 567 17.51 -13.22 7.22
C PHE A 567 16.51 -13.14 6.06
N THR A 568 16.97 -13.48 4.86
CA THR A 568 16.13 -13.56 3.66
C THR A 568 15.21 -14.79 3.66
N GLY A 569 14.07 -14.72 2.97
CA GLY A 569 13.19 -15.85 2.70
C GLY A 569 11.73 -15.63 3.11
N ALA A 570 11.48 -15.11 4.32
CA ALA A 570 10.14 -14.83 4.82
C ALA A 570 9.81 -13.32 4.90
N LEU A 571 10.71 -12.45 4.46
CA LEU A 571 10.47 -11.00 4.35
C LEU A 571 9.32 -10.72 3.38
N GLN A 572 8.51 -9.72 3.69
CA GLN A 572 7.41 -9.24 2.85
C GLN A 572 7.56 -7.72 2.64
N GLY A 573 6.66 -7.11 1.87
CA GLY A 573 6.80 -5.70 1.50
C GLY A 573 6.94 -4.73 2.67
N TYR A 574 6.15 -4.88 3.74
CA TYR A 574 6.27 -4.01 4.91
C TYR A 574 7.55 -4.22 5.73
N SER A 575 8.29 -5.31 5.51
CA SER A 575 9.62 -5.47 6.11
C SER A 575 10.57 -4.39 5.57
N PHE A 576 10.48 -4.08 4.28
CA PHE A 576 11.26 -3.03 3.64
C PHE A 576 10.82 -1.62 4.06
N THR A 577 9.51 -1.37 4.25
CA THR A 577 9.04 -0.06 4.73
C THR A 577 9.47 0.19 6.19
N GLY A 578 9.35 -0.81 7.07
CA GLY A 578 9.86 -0.74 8.44
C GLY A 578 11.37 -0.47 8.48
N ALA A 579 12.15 -1.21 7.68
CA ALA A 579 13.59 -1.01 7.56
C ALA A 579 13.95 0.40 7.03
N ALA A 580 13.20 0.90 6.05
CA ALA A 580 13.38 2.24 5.50
C ALA A 580 13.18 3.33 6.56
N SER A 581 12.13 3.23 7.37
CA SER A 581 11.85 4.18 8.47
C SER A 581 12.88 4.10 9.60
N ILE A 582 13.35 2.90 9.95
CA ILE A 582 14.45 2.74 10.93
C ILE A 582 15.73 3.38 10.39
N ALA A 583 16.11 3.12 9.14
CA ALA A 583 17.26 3.77 8.52
C ALA A 583 17.09 5.30 8.42
N ALA A 584 15.87 5.80 8.27
CA ALA A 584 15.60 7.23 8.20
C ALA A 584 15.86 7.93 9.54
N GLN A 585 15.49 7.34 10.69
CA GLN A 585 15.85 7.92 11.99
C GLN A 585 17.37 7.91 12.25
N MET A 586 18.10 7.00 11.60
CA MET A 586 19.56 6.94 11.66
C MET A 586 20.25 8.01 10.78
N GLY A 587 19.48 8.78 10.02
CA GLY A 587 19.99 9.75 9.05
C GLY A 587 20.52 9.13 7.74
N ARG A 588 20.19 7.85 7.47
CA ARG A 588 20.76 7.06 6.37
C ARG A 588 19.87 7.06 5.13
N GLY A 589 19.72 8.23 4.50
CA GLY A 589 18.79 8.42 3.37
C GLY A 589 19.00 7.47 2.18
N ASP A 590 20.25 7.17 1.82
CA ASP A 590 20.54 6.23 0.72
C ASP A 590 20.11 4.80 1.05
N GLN A 591 20.27 4.38 2.32
CA GLN A 591 19.84 3.06 2.78
C GLN A 591 18.30 2.97 2.79
N SER A 592 17.62 4.02 3.27
CA SER A 592 16.15 4.11 3.21
C SER A 592 15.64 4.02 1.77
N LEU A 593 16.28 4.75 0.83
CA LEU A 593 15.94 4.68 -0.59
C LEU A 593 16.19 3.27 -1.17
N GLY A 594 17.27 2.60 -0.76
CA GLY A 594 17.56 1.23 -1.12
C GLY A 594 16.41 0.28 -0.78
N TYR A 595 15.96 0.28 0.48
CA TYR A 595 14.84 -0.56 0.90
C TYR A 595 13.54 -0.26 0.16
N LEU A 596 13.22 1.01 -0.11
CA LEU A 596 12.05 1.37 -0.92
C LEU A 596 12.17 0.87 -2.36
N LYS A 597 13.37 0.92 -2.96
CA LYS A 597 13.60 0.35 -4.29
C LYS A 597 13.49 -1.17 -4.29
N ASP A 598 13.98 -1.83 -3.24
CA ASP A 598 13.84 -3.27 -3.06
C ASP A 598 12.36 -3.67 -3.00
N LEU A 599 11.53 -2.97 -2.22
CA LEU A 599 10.07 -3.16 -2.19
C LEU A 599 9.46 -3.14 -3.60
N LEU A 600 9.83 -2.15 -4.42
CA LEU A 600 9.31 -2.03 -5.79
C LEU A 600 9.84 -3.13 -6.72
N ALA A 601 11.01 -3.72 -6.42
CA ALA A 601 11.66 -4.76 -7.23
C ALA A 601 11.21 -6.19 -6.87
N GLN A 602 10.67 -6.43 -5.67
CA GLN A 602 10.25 -7.78 -5.22
C GLN A 602 9.02 -8.33 -5.96
N GLY A 603 8.30 -7.52 -6.74
CA GLY A 603 7.11 -7.95 -7.48
C GLY A 603 5.81 -7.99 -6.67
N PHE A 604 5.82 -7.54 -5.41
CA PHE A 604 4.59 -7.43 -4.60
C PHE A 604 3.71 -6.25 -5.03
N ILE A 605 4.33 -5.13 -5.40
CA ILE A 605 3.66 -3.94 -5.90
C ILE A 605 3.30 -4.15 -7.37
N GLN A 606 2.01 -4.16 -7.66
CA GLN A 606 1.46 -4.46 -8.96
C GLN A 606 1.44 -3.24 -9.88
N ALA A 607 1.08 -3.43 -11.15
CA ALA A 607 1.07 -2.36 -12.16
C ALA A 607 0.19 -1.17 -11.76
N ASN A 608 -0.95 -1.42 -11.11
CA ASN A 608 -1.84 -0.40 -10.57
C ASN A 608 -1.44 0.10 -9.17
N THR A 609 -0.25 -0.25 -8.67
CA THR A 609 0.27 0.01 -7.31
C THR A 609 -0.45 -0.73 -6.17
N MET A 610 -1.46 -1.57 -6.44
CA MET A 610 -1.98 -2.47 -5.41
C MET A 610 -0.90 -3.43 -4.97
N TYR A 611 -1.06 -4.01 -3.79
CA TYR A 611 -0.10 -4.94 -3.21
C TYR A 611 -0.74 -6.31 -3.04
N ARG A 612 0.02 -7.35 -3.36
CA ARG A 612 -0.39 -8.74 -3.19
C ARG A 612 0.77 -9.58 -2.71
N GLU A 613 0.50 -10.42 -1.72
CA GLU A 613 1.41 -11.45 -1.21
C GLU A 613 0.70 -12.80 -1.11
N GLY A 614 1.40 -13.83 -0.62
CA GLY A 614 0.95 -15.23 -0.68
C GLY A 614 -0.45 -15.50 -0.07
N GLY A 615 -0.91 -14.69 0.89
CA GLY A 615 -2.24 -14.85 1.50
C GLY A 615 -3.37 -14.01 0.89
N GLY A 616 -3.08 -13.20 -0.13
CA GLY A 616 -4.06 -12.32 -0.81
C GLY A 616 -3.59 -10.86 -0.90
N PRO A 617 -4.45 -9.96 -1.43
CA PRO A 617 -4.15 -8.54 -1.43
C PRO A 617 -4.30 -7.93 -0.04
N VAL A 618 -3.34 -7.08 0.32
CA VAL A 618 -3.34 -6.29 1.55
C VAL A 618 -2.87 -4.86 1.23
N ILE A 619 -3.46 -3.85 1.87
CA ILE A 619 -3.37 -2.45 1.46
C ILE A 619 -2.32 -1.67 2.26
N GLU A 620 -1.96 -2.15 3.45
CA GLU A 620 -1.14 -1.38 4.40
C GLU A 620 0.28 -1.10 3.89
N THR A 621 0.88 -2.04 3.15
CA THR A 621 2.28 -1.95 2.72
C THR A 621 2.56 -0.73 1.82
N PRO A 622 1.84 -0.52 0.70
CA PRO A 622 2.08 0.65 -0.14
C PRO A 622 1.79 1.96 0.61
N LEU A 623 0.81 1.98 1.52
CA LEU A 623 0.53 3.14 2.38
C LEU A 623 1.66 3.40 3.40
N SER A 624 2.28 2.34 3.92
CA SER A 624 3.43 2.41 4.80
C SER A 624 4.68 2.92 4.09
N ALA A 625 4.87 2.61 2.80
CA ALA A 625 5.99 3.13 2.03
C ALA A 625 5.95 4.67 1.93
N ASP A 626 4.76 5.27 1.86
CA ASP A 626 4.58 6.72 1.94
C ASP A 626 4.92 7.28 3.32
N GLN A 627 4.64 6.52 4.40
CA GLN A 627 5.13 6.90 5.72
C GLN A 627 6.66 6.86 5.80
N SER A 628 7.32 5.88 5.17
CA SER A 628 8.79 5.86 5.11
C SER A 628 9.35 7.04 4.31
N LEU A 629 8.69 7.43 3.21
CA LEU A 629 9.02 8.67 2.49
C LEU A 629 8.86 9.89 3.40
N HIS A 630 7.76 9.98 4.17
CA HIS A 630 7.60 11.03 5.18
C HIS A 630 8.75 11.04 6.19
N ASP A 631 9.13 9.89 6.74
CA ASP A 631 10.20 9.79 7.74
C ASP A 631 11.57 10.21 7.16
N MET A 632 11.80 10.06 5.86
CA MET A 632 13.01 10.58 5.19
C MET A 632 13.01 12.11 5.11
N LEU A 633 11.83 12.72 4.94
CA LEU A 633 11.68 14.15 4.66
C LEU A 633 11.43 15.01 5.91
N VAL A 634 10.56 14.57 6.82
CA VAL A 634 10.21 15.27 8.06
C VAL A 634 9.84 14.25 9.14
N GLN A 635 10.53 14.31 10.28
CA GLN A 635 10.16 13.55 11.49
C GLN A 635 9.71 14.50 12.59
N SER A 636 8.86 14.05 13.51
CA SER A 636 8.38 14.89 14.62
C SER A 636 8.14 14.17 15.95
N TRP A 637 8.71 12.99 16.12
CA TRP A 637 8.71 12.25 17.39
C TRP A 637 9.64 12.90 18.43
N GLY A 638 9.38 12.68 19.72
CA GLY A 638 10.20 13.21 20.81
C GLY A 638 10.19 14.74 20.93
N ASP A 639 9.04 15.37 20.66
CA ASP A 639 8.81 16.83 20.73
C ASP A 639 9.79 17.68 19.90
N THR A 640 10.44 17.07 18.90
CA THR A 640 11.41 17.73 18.03
C THR A 640 11.06 17.47 16.58
N ILE A 641 10.85 18.54 15.82
CA ILE A 641 10.65 18.50 14.37
C ILE A 641 12.01 18.42 13.71
N ARG A 642 12.28 17.38 12.91
CA ARG A 642 13.52 17.19 12.16
C ARG A 642 13.23 17.42 10.69
N ILE A 643 13.91 18.39 10.09
CA ILE A 643 13.75 18.75 8.68
C ILE A 643 14.82 18.02 7.85
N PHE A 644 14.37 17.33 6.80
CA PHE A 644 15.20 16.54 5.88
C PHE A 644 16.21 15.62 6.59
N PRO A 645 15.79 14.82 7.60
CA PRO A 645 16.71 14.05 8.42
C PRO A 645 17.47 12.96 7.62
N ALA A 646 16.89 12.45 6.54
CA ALA A 646 17.46 11.35 5.76
C ALA A 646 17.11 11.46 4.27
N VAL A 647 17.37 12.62 3.66
CA VAL A 647 17.27 12.76 2.19
C VAL A 647 18.47 12.06 1.53
N PRO A 648 18.26 11.13 0.58
CA PRO A 648 19.33 10.41 -0.11
C PRO A 648 20.18 11.38 -0.94
N ARG A 649 21.45 11.03 -1.16
CA ARG A 649 22.39 11.85 -1.96
C ARG A 649 21.92 12.05 -3.40
N ALA A 650 21.17 11.08 -3.94
CA ALA A 650 20.58 11.16 -5.27
C ALA A 650 19.48 12.23 -5.41
N TRP A 651 18.96 12.78 -4.31
CA TRP A 651 17.95 13.84 -4.34
C TRP A 651 18.56 15.18 -3.96
N ASP A 652 18.98 15.92 -4.99
CA ASP A 652 19.59 17.24 -4.88
C ASP A 652 18.58 18.33 -4.46
N ALA A 653 17.31 18.17 -4.82
CA ALA A 653 16.23 19.08 -4.44
C ALA A 653 15.03 18.35 -3.86
N VAL A 654 14.38 18.95 -2.86
CA VAL A 654 13.12 18.47 -2.27
C VAL A 654 12.29 19.68 -1.86
N THR A 655 10.99 19.64 -2.15
CA THR A 655 10.02 20.62 -1.66
C THR A 655 8.98 19.93 -0.79
N VAL A 656 8.77 20.44 0.42
CA VAL A 656 7.62 20.08 1.26
C VAL A 656 6.84 21.36 1.62
N ARG A 657 5.50 21.32 1.57
CA ARG A 657 4.63 22.42 1.98
C ARG A 657 3.45 21.91 2.78
N ASP A 658 3.15 22.67 3.84
CA ASP A 658 2.08 22.43 4.79
C ASP A 658 2.04 20.97 5.30
N PHE A 659 3.23 20.35 5.42
CA PHE A 659 3.43 19.04 6.02
C PHE A 659 3.11 19.14 7.51
N ARG A 660 2.25 18.27 8.03
CA ARG A 660 1.79 18.38 9.41
C ARG A 660 2.65 17.56 10.34
N THR A 661 3.00 18.12 11.50
CA THR A 661 3.83 17.45 12.51
C THR A 661 3.11 17.36 13.86
N GLN A 662 3.66 16.54 14.76
CA GLN A 662 3.28 16.57 16.18
C GLN A 662 3.42 17.98 16.76
N GLY A 663 2.53 18.35 17.68
CA GLY A 663 2.35 19.72 18.16
C GLY A 663 1.42 20.57 17.29
N ALA A 664 0.84 19.98 16.24
CA ALA A 664 -0.01 20.64 15.25
C ALA A 664 0.68 21.83 14.55
N PHE A 665 1.92 21.61 14.08
CA PHE A 665 2.59 22.57 13.21
C PHE A 665 2.41 22.18 11.74
N LEU A 666 2.39 23.19 10.87
CA LEU A 666 2.52 23.02 9.43
C LEU A 666 3.92 23.49 9.01
N VAL A 667 4.65 22.60 8.36
CA VAL A 667 6.02 22.78 7.91
C VAL A 667 6.04 22.98 6.41
N THR A 668 6.69 24.04 5.96
CA THR A 668 7.09 24.22 4.56
C THR A 668 8.59 24.35 4.52
N ALA A 669 9.29 23.53 3.75
CA ALA A 669 10.74 23.57 3.66
C ALA A 669 11.19 23.26 2.24
N VAL A 670 12.29 23.89 1.84
CA VAL A 670 12.90 23.70 0.52
C VAL A 670 14.36 23.35 0.67
N ARG A 671 14.74 22.25 0.04
CA ARG A 671 16.11 21.78 -0.15
C ARG A 671 16.48 21.94 -1.62
N ARG A 672 17.68 22.46 -1.90
CA ARG A 672 18.25 22.58 -3.26
C ARG A 672 19.75 22.38 -3.18
N GLU A 673 20.33 21.80 -4.23
CA GLU A 673 21.76 21.51 -4.31
C GLU A 673 22.28 20.73 -3.08
N GLY A 674 21.44 19.84 -2.54
CA GLY A 674 21.79 19.03 -1.36
C GLY A 674 21.83 19.80 -0.04
N ALA A 675 21.25 21.01 0.05
CA ALA A 675 21.23 21.80 1.29
C ALA A 675 19.83 22.38 1.59
N THR A 676 19.46 22.42 2.87
CA THR A 676 18.22 23.09 3.32
C THR A 676 18.38 24.59 3.17
N ARG A 677 17.51 25.23 2.38
CA ARG A 677 17.61 26.66 2.06
C ARG A 677 16.79 27.51 3.02
N TRP A 678 15.56 27.08 3.29
CA TRP A 678 14.68 27.77 4.22
C TRP A 678 13.57 26.85 4.72
N ILE A 679 13.00 27.23 5.87
CA ILE A 679 11.89 26.55 6.53
C ILE A 679 10.89 27.60 7.00
N ARG A 680 9.61 27.32 6.86
CA ARG A 680 8.50 28.02 7.49
C ARG A 680 7.77 27.05 8.40
N ILE A 681 7.60 27.46 9.66
CA ILE A 681 6.82 26.72 10.67
C ILE A 681 5.61 27.56 11.03
N ARG A 682 4.41 27.03 10.84
CA ARG A 682 3.16 27.65 11.30
C ARG A 682 2.56 26.84 12.43
N SER A 683 2.32 27.48 13.57
CA SER A 683 1.69 26.85 14.74
C SER A 683 0.17 26.92 14.64
N LEU A 684 -0.52 25.79 14.77
CA LEU A 684 -1.99 25.76 14.83
C LEU A 684 -2.53 25.71 16.26
N ALA A 685 -1.74 25.18 17.19
CA ALA A 685 -2.17 24.94 18.58
C ALA A 685 -1.34 25.67 19.65
N GLY A 686 -0.21 26.29 19.29
CA GLY A 686 0.65 26.97 20.25
C GLY A 686 1.45 26.02 21.16
N ALA A 687 1.70 24.79 20.71
CA ALA A 687 2.56 23.85 21.45
C ALA A 687 4.02 24.35 21.51
N PRO A 688 4.84 23.86 22.45
CA PRO A 688 6.28 24.06 22.42
C PRO A 688 6.87 23.61 21.08
N CYS A 689 7.73 24.44 20.48
CA CYS A 689 8.24 24.22 19.13
C CYS A 689 9.76 24.09 19.15
N ARG A 690 10.27 22.87 18.94
CA ARG A 690 11.70 22.57 18.79
C ARG A 690 11.95 22.04 17.38
N VAL A 691 12.94 22.59 16.70
CA VAL A 691 13.22 22.29 15.29
C VAL A 691 14.70 22.00 15.09
N ARG A 692 15.02 20.77 14.69
CA ARG A 692 16.30 20.44 14.07
C ARG A 692 16.25 20.84 12.60
N HIS A 693 16.93 21.94 12.27
CA HIS A 693 16.67 22.67 11.03
C HIS A 693 17.48 22.18 9.82
N GLY A 694 18.64 21.56 10.02
CA GLY A 694 19.46 21.02 8.92
C GLY A 694 19.92 22.07 7.90
N ILE A 695 20.09 23.33 8.33
CA ILE A 695 20.62 24.44 7.54
C ILE A 695 22.11 24.56 7.89
N ASP A 696 22.96 24.60 6.87
CA ASP A 696 24.40 24.78 7.04
C ASP A 696 24.76 26.26 7.24
N GLY A 697 25.69 26.52 8.16
CA GLY A 697 26.20 27.86 8.42
C GLY A 697 25.25 28.76 9.23
N PRO A 698 25.41 30.10 9.14
CA PRO A 698 24.64 31.05 9.94
C PRO A 698 23.13 30.98 9.67
N LEU A 699 22.35 30.91 10.75
CA LEU A 699 20.90 30.86 10.73
C LEU A 699 20.28 32.26 10.96
N THR A 700 19.33 32.64 10.13
CA THR A 700 18.46 33.81 10.40
C THR A 700 17.04 33.33 10.71
N VAL A 701 16.51 33.72 11.87
CA VAL A 701 15.11 33.44 12.25
C VAL A 701 14.30 34.74 12.24
N ARG A 702 13.09 34.68 11.67
CA ARG A 702 12.13 35.80 11.62
C ARG A 702 10.75 35.35 12.08
N GLY A 703 9.97 36.26 12.66
CA GLY A 703 8.57 36.02 13.04
C GLY A 703 8.35 35.39 14.42
N ALA A 704 9.41 34.93 15.09
CA ALA A 704 9.39 34.43 16.45
C ALA A 704 10.66 34.82 17.20
N LYS A 705 10.58 34.90 18.53
CA LYS A 705 11.76 34.80 19.39
C LYS A 705 12.24 33.36 19.38
N TRP A 706 13.56 33.19 19.48
CA TRP A 706 14.17 31.87 19.41
C TRP A 706 15.43 31.81 20.25
N HIS A 707 15.82 30.60 20.62
CA HIS A 707 17.13 30.31 21.20
C HIS A 707 17.75 29.10 20.53
N ASP A 708 19.07 29.13 20.43
CA ASP A 708 19.87 28.00 19.98
C ASP A 708 19.97 26.98 21.13
N ALA A 709 19.52 25.76 20.88
CA ALA A 709 19.60 24.64 21.82
C ALA A 709 20.80 23.72 21.52
N GLY A 710 21.67 24.11 20.57
CA GLY A 710 22.84 23.36 20.13
C GLY A 710 22.52 22.25 19.14
N ASN A 711 23.56 21.70 18.50
CA ASN A 711 23.47 20.57 17.56
C ASN A 711 22.45 20.80 16.41
N GLY A 712 22.34 22.04 15.93
CA GLY A 712 21.40 22.43 14.87
C GLY A 712 19.93 22.37 15.28
N VAL A 713 19.64 22.47 16.59
CA VAL A 713 18.29 22.55 17.15
C VAL A 713 18.03 23.97 17.64
N VAL A 714 16.88 24.53 17.26
CA VAL A 714 16.37 25.78 17.80
C VAL A 714 15.03 25.56 18.48
N GLU A 715 14.73 26.34 19.50
CA GLU A 715 13.37 26.41 20.04
C GLU A 715 12.75 27.77 19.72
N LEU A 716 11.46 27.75 19.38
CA LEU A 716 10.73 28.90 18.88
C LEU A 716 9.57 29.22 19.82
N GLU A 717 9.49 30.46 20.28
CA GLU A 717 8.32 30.98 20.98
C GLU A 717 7.21 31.27 19.95
N LEU A 718 6.37 30.27 19.66
CA LEU A 718 5.41 30.32 18.56
C LEU A 718 3.96 30.03 19.00
N ALA A 719 3.22 31.09 19.32
CA ALA A 719 1.80 31.02 19.66
C ALA A 719 0.92 30.53 18.49
N ALA A 720 -0.28 30.03 18.82
CA ALA A 720 -1.25 29.58 17.83
C ALA A 720 -1.56 30.67 16.78
N GLY A 721 -1.62 30.28 15.50
CA GLY A 721 -1.85 31.17 14.37
C GLY A 721 -0.64 31.98 13.93
N ARG A 722 0.50 31.90 14.64
CA ARG A 722 1.76 32.56 14.27
C ARG A 722 2.63 31.64 13.41
N GLU A 723 3.57 32.25 12.69
CA GLU A 723 4.57 31.54 11.90
C GLU A 723 5.98 32.11 12.10
N ALA A 724 6.97 31.26 11.93
CA ALA A 724 8.38 31.60 11.93
C ALA A 724 9.05 31.17 10.62
N LEU A 725 10.04 31.93 10.19
CA LEU A 725 10.91 31.62 9.04
C LEU A 725 12.34 31.40 9.52
N LEU A 726 12.93 30.28 9.14
CA LEU A 726 14.32 29.93 9.36
C LEU A 726 15.02 29.95 7.99
N LEU A 727 16.04 30.78 7.84
CA LEU A 727 16.67 31.08 6.55
C LEU A 727 18.17 30.78 6.61
N ALA A 728 18.68 30.10 5.59
CA ALA A 728 20.11 30.02 5.34
C ALA A 728 20.68 31.40 4.97
N ALA A 729 21.96 31.61 5.26
CA ALA A 729 22.66 32.83 4.90
C ALA A 729 22.51 33.17 3.40
N GLY A 730 22.18 34.42 3.09
CA GLY A 730 22.05 34.92 1.71
C GLY A 730 20.74 34.56 1.00
N VAL A 731 19.87 33.72 1.57
CA VAL A 731 18.58 33.38 0.96
C VAL A 731 17.62 34.56 1.03
N ARG A 732 17.17 35.03 -0.14
CA ARG A 732 16.19 36.13 -0.29
C ARG A 732 14.89 35.68 -0.96
N ASP A 733 14.97 34.71 -1.87
CA ASP A 733 13.83 34.19 -2.61
C ASP A 733 13.26 32.95 -1.93
N LEU A 734 12.03 33.05 -1.44
CA LEU A 734 11.31 31.96 -0.78
C LEU A 734 10.28 31.39 -1.77
N VAL A 735 10.69 30.44 -2.59
CA VAL A 735 9.84 29.84 -3.64
C VAL A 735 9.48 28.41 -3.29
N VAL A 736 8.18 28.11 -3.25
CA VAL A 736 7.66 26.73 -3.24
C VAL A 736 7.28 26.37 -4.67
N GLU A 737 7.93 25.36 -5.22
CA GLU A 737 7.66 24.87 -6.58
C GLU A 737 7.92 23.37 -6.70
N PRO A 738 7.33 22.69 -7.70
CA PRO A 738 7.70 21.33 -8.03
C PRO A 738 9.20 21.21 -8.31
N VAL A 739 9.78 20.10 -7.86
CA VAL A 739 11.15 19.71 -8.17
C VAL A 739 11.17 19.10 -9.57
N GLU A 740 12.21 19.41 -10.35
CA GLU A 740 12.42 18.75 -11.64
C GLU A 740 12.73 17.27 -11.42
N VAL A 741 12.02 16.41 -12.13
CA VAL A 741 12.28 14.98 -12.09
C VAL A 741 13.55 14.68 -12.87
N SER A 742 14.45 13.94 -12.23
CA SER A 742 15.70 13.47 -12.81
C SER A 742 15.56 12.08 -13.41
N GLY A 743 16.28 11.84 -14.52
CA GLY A 743 16.37 10.53 -15.17
C GLY A 743 15.11 10.09 -15.92
N ASP A 744 15.26 8.98 -16.64
CA ASP A 744 14.15 8.33 -17.33
C ASP A 744 13.33 7.51 -16.33
N TRP A 745 12.02 7.76 -16.31
CA TRP A 745 11.08 7.01 -15.50
C TRP A 745 9.78 6.77 -16.29
N ARG A 746 9.00 5.79 -15.85
CA ARG A 746 7.77 5.37 -16.53
C ARG A 746 6.58 5.55 -15.60
N ALA A 747 5.46 6.04 -16.15
CA ALA A 747 4.18 6.10 -15.44
C ALA A 747 3.75 4.73 -14.90
N TRP A 748 2.97 4.72 -13.83
CA TRP A 748 2.30 3.52 -13.32
C TRP A 748 1.12 3.12 -14.23
N GLY A 749 0.57 1.92 -14.01
CA GLY A 749 -0.40 1.27 -14.89
C GLY A 749 0.28 0.38 -15.92
N LEU A 750 -0.31 0.30 -17.12
CA LEU A 750 0.22 -0.39 -18.28
C LEU A 750 0.44 0.57 -19.47
N PRO A 751 1.33 1.57 -19.34
CA PRO A 751 1.66 2.45 -20.48
C PRO A 751 2.20 1.65 -21.66
N ALA A 752 2.26 2.27 -22.84
CA ALA A 752 2.81 1.64 -24.03
C ALA A 752 4.25 1.21 -23.74
N LEU A 753 4.63 0.06 -24.29
CA LEU A 753 6.03 -0.32 -24.29
C LEU A 753 6.75 0.53 -25.33
N PRO A 754 8.00 0.94 -25.05
CA PRO A 754 8.82 1.54 -26.09
C PRO A 754 8.95 0.54 -27.26
N PRO A 755 8.81 0.97 -28.53
CA PRO A 755 8.82 0.07 -29.67
C PRO A 755 10.13 -0.73 -29.69
N PRO A 756 10.13 -2.06 -29.90
CA PRO A 756 11.37 -2.82 -29.94
C PRO A 756 12.27 -2.33 -31.08
N GLY A 757 13.57 -2.62 -30.99
CA GLY A 757 14.45 -2.53 -32.16
C GLY A 757 13.97 -3.45 -33.29
N ARG A 758 14.65 -3.45 -34.44
CA ARG A 758 14.27 -4.35 -35.54
C ARG A 758 14.38 -5.80 -35.07
N THR A 759 13.29 -6.55 -35.16
CA THR A 759 13.27 -7.95 -34.73
C THR A 759 13.27 -8.92 -35.90
N ALA A 760 13.93 -10.06 -35.76
CA ALA A 760 13.92 -11.16 -36.73
C ALA A 760 13.58 -12.48 -36.03
N PRO A 761 12.48 -13.16 -36.41
CA PRO A 761 12.17 -14.50 -35.90
C PRO A 761 13.31 -15.47 -36.15
N VAL A 762 13.55 -16.37 -35.20
CA VAL A 762 14.49 -17.48 -35.31
C VAL A 762 13.70 -18.76 -35.56
N ASP A 763 14.12 -19.54 -36.55
CA ASP A 763 13.47 -20.80 -36.89
C ASP A 763 13.85 -21.89 -35.87
N LEU A 764 12.84 -22.36 -35.13
CA LEU A 764 12.99 -23.42 -34.13
C LEU A 764 12.56 -24.80 -34.65
N THR A 765 12.09 -24.91 -35.88
CA THR A 765 11.43 -26.13 -36.39
C THR A 765 12.30 -27.37 -36.27
N ALA A 766 13.60 -27.25 -36.50
CA ALA A 766 14.56 -28.36 -36.38
C ALA A 766 14.87 -28.77 -34.92
N HIS A 767 14.42 -27.99 -33.95
CA HIS A 767 14.68 -28.17 -32.53
C HIS A 767 13.44 -28.59 -31.72
N PHE A 768 12.24 -28.51 -32.30
CA PHE A 768 11.03 -28.94 -31.61
C PHE A 768 11.13 -30.43 -31.23
N ASP A 769 10.91 -30.71 -29.96
CA ASP A 769 11.08 -32.02 -29.34
C ASP A 769 9.96 -32.37 -28.36
N SER A 770 8.96 -31.50 -28.23
CA SER A 770 7.72 -31.69 -27.47
C SER A 770 6.52 -31.22 -28.29
N ASP A 771 5.45 -31.99 -28.19
CA ASP A 771 4.11 -31.66 -28.64
C ASP A 771 3.34 -31.19 -27.40
N GLY A 772 2.97 -29.91 -27.37
CA GLY A 772 2.41 -29.23 -26.22
C GLY A 772 1.01 -28.67 -26.45
N ILE A 773 0.45 -28.82 -27.65
CA ILE A 773 -0.81 -28.22 -28.09
C ILE A 773 -1.71 -29.30 -28.69
N SER A 774 -2.99 -29.31 -28.33
CA SER A 774 -3.97 -30.19 -28.97
C SER A 774 -5.24 -29.44 -29.35
N THR A 775 -5.99 -29.99 -30.31
CA THR A 775 -7.29 -29.46 -30.70
C THR A 775 -8.42 -30.10 -29.89
N HIS A 776 -9.60 -29.48 -29.92
CA HIS A 776 -10.80 -29.99 -29.28
C HIS A 776 -11.24 -31.34 -29.86
N GLU A 777 -10.98 -31.58 -31.14
CA GLU A 777 -11.29 -32.85 -31.81
C GLU A 777 -10.38 -34.00 -31.35
N ASN A 778 -9.18 -33.69 -30.84
CA ASN A 778 -8.20 -34.68 -30.42
C ASN A 778 -7.43 -34.26 -29.16
N THR A 779 -8.13 -34.13 -28.03
CA THR A 779 -7.53 -33.71 -26.74
C THR A 779 -6.54 -34.74 -26.13
N GLN A 780 -6.30 -35.86 -26.81
CA GLN A 780 -5.31 -36.86 -26.41
C GLN A 780 -3.96 -36.68 -27.11
N ASP A 781 -3.87 -35.73 -28.02
CA ASP A 781 -2.64 -35.35 -28.70
C ASP A 781 -1.75 -34.50 -27.79
N GLY A 782 -0.45 -34.76 -27.83
CA GLY A 782 0.56 -34.05 -27.05
C GLY A 782 0.63 -34.28 -25.54
N ASP A 783 1.70 -33.74 -24.97
CA ASP A 783 2.03 -33.78 -23.56
C ASP A 783 3.01 -32.64 -23.18
N PHE A 784 2.48 -31.50 -22.77
CA PHE A 784 3.27 -30.33 -22.35
C PHE A 784 3.92 -30.51 -20.97
N ASP A 785 3.18 -31.09 -20.01
CA ASP A 785 3.65 -31.22 -18.62
C ASP A 785 4.22 -32.60 -18.27
N GLY A 786 4.14 -33.59 -19.16
CA GLY A 786 4.54 -34.98 -18.91
C GLY A 786 3.44 -35.84 -18.29
N THR A 787 2.21 -35.33 -18.19
CA THR A 787 1.02 -36.05 -17.66
C THR A 787 -0.09 -36.24 -18.70
N GLY A 788 0.15 -35.87 -19.95
CA GLY A 788 -0.79 -35.84 -21.06
C GLY A 788 -1.72 -34.62 -21.02
N ARG A 789 -1.19 -33.45 -20.63
CA ARG A 789 -1.91 -32.17 -20.62
C ARG A 789 -1.30 -31.21 -21.63
N THR A 790 -2.11 -30.46 -22.34
CA THR A 790 -1.68 -29.56 -23.42
C THR A 790 -2.47 -28.26 -23.44
N TYR A 791 -1.96 -27.26 -24.17
CA TYR A 791 -2.72 -26.05 -24.48
C TYR A 791 -3.84 -26.34 -25.49
N PRO A 792 -5.00 -25.67 -25.39
CA PRO A 792 -6.05 -25.76 -26.40
C PRO A 792 -5.70 -24.87 -27.60
N ALA A 793 -5.55 -25.49 -28.79
CA ALA A 793 -5.16 -24.81 -30.03
C ALA A 793 -6.10 -23.65 -30.39
N GLU A 794 -7.39 -23.78 -30.08
CA GLU A 794 -8.46 -22.84 -30.44
C GLU A 794 -8.33 -21.49 -29.72
N GLU A 795 -7.57 -21.45 -28.63
CA GLU A 795 -7.37 -20.24 -27.82
C GLU A 795 -5.95 -19.67 -27.97
N LEU A 796 -5.10 -20.30 -28.78
CA LEU A 796 -3.74 -19.84 -29.04
C LEU A 796 -3.66 -18.95 -30.29
N PRO A 797 -2.53 -18.22 -30.48
CA PRO A 797 -2.27 -17.54 -31.74
C PRO A 797 -2.33 -18.50 -32.93
N ALA A 798 -2.81 -18.02 -34.07
CA ALA A 798 -2.77 -18.79 -35.30
C ALA A 798 -1.33 -19.16 -35.68
N ALA A 799 -1.13 -20.38 -36.20
CA ALA A 799 0.17 -20.84 -36.68
C ALA A 799 0.72 -19.90 -37.78
N GLY A 800 2.03 -19.61 -37.73
CA GLY A 800 2.71 -18.69 -38.65
C GLY A 800 3.07 -17.34 -38.03
N PRO A 801 3.12 -16.25 -38.81
CA PRO A 801 3.60 -14.96 -38.32
C PRO A 801 2.78 -14.40 -37.16
N LEU A 802 3.45 -14.14 -36.04
CA LEU A 802 2.87 -13.54 -34.83
C LEU A 802 3.61 -12.24 -34.53
N THR A 803 2.89 -11.16 -34.22
CA THR A 803 3.48 -9.95 -33.65
C THR A 803 2.87 -9.67 -32.29
N PHE A 804 3.70 -9.60 -31.25
CA PHE A 804 3.28 -9.28 -29.90
C PHE A 804 4.20 -8.19 -29.32
N GLU A 805 3.62 -7.10 -28.81
CA GLU A 805 4.36 -5.95 -28.29
C GLU A 805 5.41 -5.38 -29.27
N GLY A 806 5.13 -5.47 -30.57
CA GLY A 806 6.02 -5.05 -31.66
C GLY A 806 7.12 -6.06 -32.01
N VAL A 807 7.24 -7.17 -31.29
CA VAL A 807 8.20 -8.24 -31.56
C VAL A 807 7.57 -9.24 -32.52
N ARG A 808 8.27 -9.55 -33.62
CA ARG A 808 7.88 -10.56 -34.60
C ARG A 808 8.37 -11.95 -34.20
N TYR A 809 7.50 -12.94 -34.29
CA TYR A 809 7.74 -14.37 -34.10
C TYR A 809 7.15 -15.18 -35.25
N THR A 810 7.51 -16.45 -35.29
CA THR A 810 6.78 -17.48 -36.04
C THR A 810 6.22 -18.46 -35.02
N PHE A 811 4.90 -18.45 -34.83
CA PHE A 811 4.21 -19.37 -33.93
C PHE A 811 4.11 -20.76 -34.59
N PRO A 812 4.35 -21.85 -33.84
CA PRO A 812 4.45 -23.20 -34.39
C PRO A 812 3.11 -23.71 -34.95
N SER A 813 3.22 -24.76 -35.78
CA SER A 813 2.06 -25.56 -36.17
C SER A 813 1.60 -26.40 -34.99
N TYR A 814 0.29 -26.60 -34.88
CA TYR A 814 -0.37 -27.45 -33.88
C TYR A 814 -1.27 -28.48 -34.58
N ALA A 815 -0.82 -28.96 -35.74
CA ALA A 815 -1.49 -30.07 -36.43
C ALA A 815 -1.23 -31.37 -35.68
N ASP A 816 -2.19 -32.30 -35.68
CA ASP A 816 -2.09 -33.53 -34.91
C ASP A 816 -0.72 -34.23 -35.03
N GLY A 817 -0.07 -34.47 -33.89
CA GLY A 817 1.25 -35.10 -33.75
C GLY A 817 2.44 -34.22 -34.15
N ALA A 818 2.24 -32.93 -34.40
CA ALA A 818 3.34 -31.99 -34.65
C ALA A 818 4.08 -31.63 -33.36
N LEU A 819 5.41 -31.70 -33.39
CA LEU A 819 6.22 -31.12 -32.34
C LEU A 819 6.18 -29.60 -32.49
N ASP A 820 5.81 -28.90 -31.43
CA ASP A 820 5.49 -27.47 -31.45
C ASP A 820 6.36 -26.63 -30.51
N ASN A 821 7.12 -27.26 -29.62
CA ASN A 821 7.98 -26.54 -28.70
C ASN A 821 9.29 -27.28 -28.41
N VAL A 822 10.26 -26.51 -27.90
CA VAL A 822 11.57 -27.01 -27.45
C VAL A 822 11.57 -27.09 -25.93
N THR A 823 11.68 -28.28 -25.37
CA THR A 823 11.97 -28.49 -23.95
C THR A 823 13.47 -28.33 -23.70
N ALA A 824 13.89 -27.43 -22.81
CA ALA A 824 15.30 -27.18 -22.52
C ALA A 824 16.03 -28.41 -21.94
N LYS A 825 17.01 -28.93 -22.69
CA LYS A 825 17.86 -30.10 -22.43
C LYS A 825 19.31 -29.86 -22.89
N GLY A 826 19.79 -28.62 -22.84
CA GLY A 826 21.15 -28.26 -23.26
C GLY A 826 21.34 -28.02 -24.77
N GLN A 827 20.27 -27.91 -25.56
CA GLN A 827 20.36 -27.70 -27.00
C GLN A 827 21.00 -26.35 -27.33
N THR A 828 21.80 -26.30 -28.41
CA THR A 828 22.33 -25.04 -28.96
C THR A 828 21.51 -24.64 -30.17
N ILE A 829 20.82 -23.51 -30.05
CA ILE A 829 19.96 -22.93 -31.08
C ILE A 829 20.77 -21.88 -31.86
N PRO A 830 21.02 -22.07 -33.17
CA PRO A 830 21.65 -21.04 -33.98
C PRO A 830 20.69 -19.87 -34.16
N VAL A 831 21.24 -18.66 -34.16
CA VAL A 831 20.49 -17.44 -34.53
C VAL A 831 21.14 -16.81 -35.76
N PRO A 832 20.44 -15.98 -36.54
CA PRO A 832 21.07 -15.19 -37.59
C PRO A 832 22.25 -14.41 -37.00
N PRO A 833 23.47 -14.50 -37.57
CA PRO A 833 24.60 -13.73 -37.06
C PRO A 833 24.31 -12.23 -37.12
N GLY A 834 24.47 -11.55 -35.98
CA GLY A 834 24.18 -10.12 -35.90
C GLY A 834 24.45 -9.51 -34.53
N ARG A 835 24.50 -8.18 -34.50
CA ARG A 835 24.60 -7.40 -33.25
C ARG A 835 23.21 -7.15 -32.73
N TYR A 836 22.90 -7.72 -31.58
CA TYR A 836 21.58 -7.63 -30.97
C TYR A 836 21.67 -7.04 -29.58
N ALA A 837 20.64 -6.32 -29.16
CA ALA A 837 20.50 -5.90 -27.77
C ALA A 837 19.82 -6.99 -26.94
N LYS A 838 18.89 -7.74 -27.54
CA LYS A 838 18.09 -8.74 -26.84
C LYS A 838 17.79 -9.95 -27.69
N VAL A 839 17.54 -11.06 -27.01
CA VAL A 839 16.79 -12.19 -27.56
C VAL A 839 15.45 -12.27 -26.85
N ARG A 840 14.39 -12.36 -27.65
CA ARG A 840 13.00 -12.42 -27.24
C ARG A 840 12.53 -13.87 -27.27
N VAL A 841 11.96 -14.33 -26.17
CA VAL A 841 11.56 -15.73 -25.98
C VAL A 841 10.07 -15.78 -25.71
N LEU A 842 9.38 -16.66 -26.43
CA LEU A 842 7.95 -16.93 -26.26
C LEU A 842 7.80 -18.39 -25.82
N GLY A 843 7.28 -18.58 -24.60
CA GLY A 843 7.39 -19.85 -23.89
C GLY A 843 6.62 -19.88 -22.57
N ALA A 844 6.76 -20.99 -21.85
CA ALA A 844 6.25 -21.16 -20.50
C ALA A 844 7.03 -22.28 -19.79
N CYS A 845 6.89 -22.36 -18.47
CA CYS A 845 7.40 -23.48 -17.68
C CYS A 845 6.27 -24.42 -17.24
N SER A 846 6.59 -25.70 -17.03
CA SER A 846 5.74 -26.63 -16.30
C SER A 846 6.32 -26.92 -14.92
N TYR A 847 5.43 -27.06 -13.92
CA TYR A 847 5.75 -27.29 -12.50
C TYR A 847 6.37 -26.10 -11.75
N GLY A 848 6.05 -24.87 -12.16
CA GLY A 848 6.45 -23.65 -11.47
C GLY A 848 7.26 -22.69 -12.34
N ALA A 849 7.40 -21.44 -11.89
CA ALA A 849 8.21 -20.45 -12.57
C ALA A 849 9.70 -20.75 -12.38
N LEU A 850 10.52 -20.43 -13.38
CA LEU A 850 11.94 -20.74 -13.42
C LEU A 850 12.77 -19.46 -13.59
N LYS A 851 13.87 -19.35 -12.82
CA LYS A 851 15.01 -18.48 -13.14
C LYS A 851 16.21 -19.37 -13.44
N THR A 852 16.81 -19.18 -14.60
CA THR A 852 17.92 -20.01 -15.10
C THR A 852 18.85 -19.18 -15.99
N THR A 853 19.94 -19.76 -16.46
CA THR A 853 20.94 -19.11 -17.30
C THR A 853 21.01 -19.77 -18.67
N LEU A 854 21.03 -18.96 -19.73
CA LEU A 854 21.37 -19.37 -21.10
C LEU A 854 22.83 -18.98 -21.38
N THR A 855 23.50 -19.71 -22.26
CA THR A 855 24.81 -19.30 -22.77
C THR A 855 24.68 -18.68 -24.15
N ALA A 856 24.95 -17.39 -24.27
CA ALA A 856 25.10 -16.71 -25.56
C ALA A 856 26.51 -16.92 -26.09
N THR A 857 26.64 -17.43 -27.32
CA THR A 857 27.93 -17.63 -28.00
C THR A 857 28.04 -16.68 -29.17
N TYR A 858 29.18 -16.00 -29.27
CA TYR A 858 29.45 -14.97 -30.27
C TYR A 858 30.32 -15.51 -31.42
N THR A 859 30.33 -14.81 -32.55
CA THR A 859 31.09 -15.23 -33.75
C THR A 859 32.60 -15.24 -33.53
N ASP A 860 33.11 -14.48 -32.55
CA ASP A 860 34.52 -14.47 -32.12
C ASP A 860 34.90 -15.64 -31.19
N GLY A 861 33.93 -16.51 -30.86
CA GLY A 861 34.12 -17.66 -29.97
C GLY A 861 33.98 -17.33 -28.48
N SER A 862 33.82 -16.05 -28.10
CA SER A 862 33.51 -15.67 -26.73
C SER A 862 32.08 -16.07 -26.34
N THR A 863 31.82 -16.14 -25.03
CA THR A 863 30.49 -16.46 -24.49
C THR A 863 30.03 -15.40 -23.48
N GLN A 864 28.74 -15.41 -23.16
CA GLN A 864 28.13 -14.66 -22.07
C GLN A 864 27.02 -15.51 -21.45
N GLU A 865 27.02 -15.59 -20.12
CA GLU A 865 25.87 -16.09 -19.38
C GLU A 865 24.79 -15.02 -19.31
N VAL A 866 23.57 -15.36 -19.72
CA VAL A 866 22.42 -14.45 -19.70
C VAL A 866 21.28 -15.08 -18.88
N GLU A 867 20.80 -14.35 -17.88
CA GLU A 867 19.70 -14.82 -17.02
C GLU A 867 18.37 -14.76 -17.79
N LEU A 868 17.62 -15.86 -17.74
CA LEU A 868 16.26 -16.02 -18.23
C LEU A 868 15.34 -16.30 -17.04
N ALA A 869 14.30 -15.48 -16.89
CA ALA A 869 13.15 -15.79 -16.06
C ALA A 869 11.96 -16.14 -16.96
N MET A 870 11.28 -17.24 -16.65
CA MET A 870 10.08 -17.72 -17.35
C MET A 870 8.97 -18.11 -16.37
N SER A 871 7.73 -17.77 -16.73
CA SER A 871 6.54 -18.00 -15.90
C SER A 871 5.96 -19.40 -16.06
N ASP A 872 5.33 -19.91 -15.00
CA ASP A 872 4.59 -21.17 -15.01
C ASP A 872 3.33 -21.07 -15.88
N TRP A 873 3.08 -22.05 -16.74
CA TRP A 873 1.90 -22.06 -17.60
C TRP A 873 0.59 -22.01 -16.82
N ALA A 874 0.51 -22.71 -15.68
CA ALA A 874 -0.67 -22.73 -14.81
C ALA A 874 -0.66 -21.60 -13.76
N GLY A 875 0.31 -20.68 -13.84
CA GLY A 875 0.43 -19.54 -12.93
C GLY A 875 -0.74 -18.57 -13.06
N THR A 876 -1.24 -18.06 -11.93
CA THR A 876 -2.36 -17.09 -11.91
C THR A 876 -1.94 -15.65 -12.26
N ALA A 877 -0.64 -15.39 -12.38
CA ALA A 877 -0.04 -14.16 -12.86
C ALA A 877 1.36 -14.46 -13.41
N PRO A 878 1.88 -13.65 -14.37
CA PRO A 878 3.25 -13.80 -14.84
C PRO A 878 4.25 -13.52 -13.71
N ALA A 879 5.14 -14.49 -13.45
CA ALA A 879 6.29 -14.28 -12.56
C ALA A 879 7.37 -13.40 -13.22
N SER A 880 7.39 -13.36 -14.56
CA SER A 880 8.26 -12.52 -15.37
C SER A 880 7.67 -12.35 -16.77
N GLY A 881 8.11 -11.31 -17.48
CA GLY A 881 7.67 -11.05 -18.85
C GLY A 881 6.24 -10.49 -18.94
N SER A 882 5.63 -10.66 -20.11
CA SER A 882 4.23 -10.30 -20.36
C SER A 882 3.45 -11.53 -20.80
N GLU A 883 2.20 -11.64 -20.33
CA GLU A 883 1.27 -12.68 -20.77
C GLU A 883 0.82 -12.40 -22.20
N VAL A 884 1.08 -13.34 -23.11
CA VAL A 884 0.70 -13.27 -24.52
C VAL A 884 -0.78 -13.63 -24.67
N VAL A 885 -1.17 -14.74 -24.05
CA VAL A 885 -2.53 -15.24 -24.01
C VAL A 885 -2.72 -16.13 -22.79
N ARG A 886 -3.95 -16.13 -22.26
CA ARG A 886 -4.39 -17.05 -21.21
C ARG A 886 -5.63 -17.79 -21.69
N CYS A 887 -5.48 -19.09 -21.80
CA CYS A 887 -6.53 -20.02 -22.15
C CYS A 887 -7.48 -20.20 -20.97
N THR A 888 -8.77 -20.34 -21.26
CA THR A 888 -9.85 -20.52 -20.29
C THR A 888 -9.83 -21.90 -19.62
N HIS A 889 -9.11 -22.84 -20.21
CA HIS A 889 -8.97 -24.23 -19.80
C HIS A 889 -7.67 -24.81 -20.38
N ARG A 890 -7.36 -26.07 -20.05
CA ARG A 890 -6.35 -26.87 -20.74
C ARG A 890 -6.95 -28.20 -21.19
N HIS A 891 -6.31 -28.85 -22.15
CA HIS A 891 -6.71 -30.19 -22.57
C HIS A 891 -6.06 -31.27 -21.71
N GLY A 892 -6.74 -32.40 -21.58
CA GLY A 892 -6.14 -33.62 -21.07
C GLY A 892 -6.84 -34.87 -21.58
N ARG A 893 -6.33 -36.03 -21.14
CA ARG A 893 -6.74 -37.36 -21.65
C ARG A 893 -8.24 -37.67 -21.57
N SER A 894 -8.97 -37.01 -20.68
CA SER A 894 -10.43 -37.18 -20.50
C SER A 894 -11.25 -36.02 -21.08
N GLY A 895 -10.62 -35.12 -21.84
CA GLY A 895 -11.20 -33.88 -22.34
C GLY A 895 -10.69 -32.64 -21.59
N PRO A 896 -11.31 -31.46 -21.87
CA PRO A 896 -10.96 -30.19 -21.24
C PRO A 896 -11.06 -30.23 -19.71
N ASP A 897 -10.10 -29.60 -19.02
CA ASP A 897 -10.16 -29.31 -17.58
C ASP A 897 -10.11 -27.80 -17.32
N THR A 898 -10.79 -27.34 -16.27
CA THR A 898 -11.00 -25.90 -16.00
C THR A 898 -9.76 -25.14 -15.52
N LEU A 899 -8.59 -25.77 -15.45
CA LEU A 899 -7.36 -25.08 -15.11
C LEU A 899 -6.92 -24.18 -16.28
N GLN A 900 -6.82 -22.89 -16.01
CA GLN A 900 -6.35 -21.91 -16.99
C GLN A 900 -4.84 -22.03 -17.18
N VAL A 901 -4.39 -22.03 -18.44
CA VAL A 901 -2.97 -22.05 -18.80
C VAL A 901 -2.62 -20.83 -19.66
N ALA A 902 -1.40 -20.34 -19.56
CA ALA A 902 -0.98 -19.10 -20.21
C ALA A 902 0.37 -19.25 -20.91
N LEU A 903 0.56 -18.45 -21.95
CA LEU A 903 1.78 -18.34 -22.73
C LEU A 903 2.43 -16.97 -22.47
N PHE A 904 3.75 -16.92 -22.36
CA PHE A 904 4.45 -15.71 -21.94
C PHE A 904 5.53 -15.29 -22.93
N GLN A 905 5.78 -13.99 -22.99
CA GLN A 905 6.92 -13.37 -23.65
C GLN A 905 7.88 -12.82 -22.61
N THR A 906 9.16 -13.17 -22.72
CA THR A 906 10.26 -12.59 -21.94
C THR A 906 11.43 -12.19 -22.85
N ALA A 907 12.46 -11.59 -22.29
CA ALA A 907 13.65 -11.17 -23.03
C ALA A 907 14.92 -11.39 -22.20
N VAL A 908 15.98 -11.82 -22.87
CA VAL A 908 17.34 -11.82 -22.31
C VAL A 908 18.17 -10.75 -23.00
N THR A 909 19.01 -10.06 -22.23
CA THR A 909 19.90 -9.02 -22.74
C THR A 909 21.22 -9.65 -23.14
N VAL A 910 21.68 -9.39 -24.36
CA VAL A 910 22.96 -9.86 -24.90
C VAL A 910 23.88 -8.67 -25.17
N ASP A 911 25.16 -8.93 -25.32
CA ASP A 911 26.16 -7.90 -25.57
C ASP A 911 26.04 -7.35 -27.01
N GLN A 912 25.45 -6.17 -27.13
CA GLN A 912 25.30 -5.45 -28.38
C GLN A 912 26.62 -5.07 -29.07
N ALA A 913 27.75 -5.08 -28.35
CA ALA A 913 29.06 -4.84 -28.92
C ALA A 913 29.68 -6.10 -29.56
N ARG A 914 29.02 -7.26 -29.48
CA ARG A 914 29.45 -8.51 -30.12
C ARG A 914 28.38 -9.05 -31.05
N GLU A 915 28.79 -9.91 -31.99
CA GLU A 915 27.90 -10.52 -32.97
C GLU A 915 27.47 -11.90 -32.48
N LEU A 916 26.20 -12.03 -32.10
CA LEU A 916 25.63 -13.26 -31.54
C LEU A 916 25.50 -14.31 -32.64
N ARG A 917 25.87 -15.55 -32.33
CA ARG A 917 25.81 -16.69 -33.26
C ARG A 917 24.80 -17.76 -32.82
N SER A 918 24.71 -18.03 -31.52
CA SER A 918 23.81 -19.05 -31.00
C SER A 918 23.49 -18.84 -29.53
N LEU A 919 22.43 -19.49 -29.06
CA LEU A 919 22.06 -19.61 -27.66
C LEU A 919 22.03 -21.08 -27.26
N THR A 920 22.74 -21.42 -26.20
CA THR A 920 22.65 -22.74 -25.56
C THR A 920 21.66 -22.66 -24.40
N LEU A 921 20.60 -23.47 -24.47
CA LEU A 921 19.61 -23.62 -23.43
C LEU A 921 20.22 -24.29 -22.18
N PRO A 922 19.67 -24.09 -20.97
CA PRO A 922 20.13 -24.83 -19.81
C PRO A 922 19.95 -26.35 -20.01
N ASP A 923 20.81 -27.13 -19.37
CA ASP A 923 20.56 -28.56 -19.22
C ASP A 923 19.33 -28.79 -18.32
N THR A 924 18.70 -29.96 -18.46
CA THR A 924 17.39 -30.35 -17.91
C THR A 924 17.01 -29.62 -16.62
N THR A 925 15.96 -28.79 -16.68
CA THR A 925 15.48 -28.00 -15.54
C THR A 925 14.24 -28.63 -14.87
N LYS A 926 14.12 -28.50 -13.55
CA LYS A 926 12.85 -28.67 -12.82
C LYS A 926 12.63 -27.41 -11.98
N PRO A 927 11.65 -26.54 -12.28
CA PRO A 927 10.61 -26.60 -13.33
C PRO A 927 11.15 -26.72 -14.78
N ALA A 928 10.39 -27.35 -15.70
CA ALA A 928 10.82 -27.57 -17.08
C ALA A 928 10.53 -26.35 -17.96
N LEU A 929 11.48 -25.92 -18.79
CA LEU A 929 11.37 -24.75 -19.66
C LEU A 929 11.00 -25.17 -21.09
N HIS A 930 9.94 -24.58 -21.64
CA HIS A 930 9.44 -24.84 -22.99
C HIS A 930 9.43 -23.55 -23.83
N LEU A 931 9.99 -23.61 -25.04
CA LEU A 931 10.06 -22.50 -25.99
C LEU A 931 9.22 -22.81 -27.23
N PHE A 932 8.20 -22.01 -27.49
CA PHE A 932 7.37 -22.10 -28.70
C PHE A 932 7.93 -21.23 -29.84
N ALA A 933 8.54 -20.07 -29.52
CA ALA A 933 9.16 -19.21 -30.52
C ALA A 933 10.31 -18.36 -29.94
N LEU A 934 11.22 -17.93 -30.82
CA LEU A 934 12.34 -17.06 -30.48
C LEU A 934 12.52 -15.97 -31.54
N SER A 935 13.02 -14.80 -31.14
CA SER A 935 13.29 -13.68 -32.04
C SER A 935 14.50 -12.89 -31.55
N VAL A 936 15.35 -12.41 -32.44
CA VAL A 936 16.48 -11.53 -32.09
C VAL A 936 16.10 -10.07 -32.31
N GLU A 937 16.52 -9.17 -31.43
CA GLU A 937 16.21 -7.73 -31.47
C GLU A 937 17.49 -6.90 -31.57
N GLU A 938 17.60 -6.09 -32.63
CA GLU A 938 18.69 -5.14 -32.82
C GLU A 938 18.66 -3.99 -31.79
N PRO A 939 19.81 -3.37 -31.46
CA PRO A 939 19.86 -2.15 -30.67
C PRO A 939 19.03 -1.03 -31.31
N ARG A 940 18.53 -0.11 -30.48
CA ARG A 940 17.78 1.06 -30.93
C ARG A 940 18.68 2.19 -31.41
#